data_AF-A0A269Z6U7-F1
#
_entry.id   AF-A0A269Z6U7-F1
#
_cell.length_a   1.000
_cell.length_b   1.000
_cell.length_c   1.000
_cell.angle_alpha   90.00
_cell.angle_beta   90.00
_cell.angle_gamma   90.00
#
_symmetry.space_group_name_H-M   'P 1'
#
loop_
_entity.id
_entity.type
_entity.pdbx_description
1 polymer ?
#
loop_
_entity_poly.entity_id
_entity_poly.type
_entity_poly.pdbx_seq_one_letter_code
_entity_poly.pdbx_strand_id
1 'polypeptide(L)'
;MVLGISHQSAPIDMLDALAFGTDDVDRLRTDALGGASVDGLAVLSTCNRLELIADVSAFHGGLADLGNALVSSIDKEWQDIAGHFYAHYDSQALQHLLKVACGLDSMAIGEAQILGQLRSTFTDSMAAGALTSDLSHALQQSLRVGKRAHSETGLDEVARSLFGAALEASQAHIGSLRAANALVIGAGAMSGLVVAGLHKEGVNHLTVLNRTIEKAERLIAEVGGRARELTPRTLAEEIADADLIISCTGARGVVVTRDDIVAGLSQSSKSAANKAFIDFALPHDIDPSVREFEHVALFGLGEIRNLLTSSANERDAAVVETVEAVRAIIAEEADKLESGAKERAVAPTVTALRTHAKDVIAAETERLEKKIGESVDEKVFAEIRKSLHRVAEKLIHTPTVKVKELAVSDSDVDYAQALIQLFDLPTIKVAHAKATPETKVAKASSPEHIEADGLRPVADHTLDVVEPEHPTGRTIRLGTRRSQLARSQSTAIAHQIAALTGWRVEIVEVVTEGDVNMSPLAGFGGTGVFVSAVRQALHQGQIDVAVHSLKDLPTTPEPGIQLAAIPPRVDPADVLIGRDGLGLSELPAGSVVGTGSPRRAVQLRAARPDIEVRGVRGNVDTRIAHVRDGRLDAVVLAAAGVRRIGRLAEATDLLDFDTMLPAPGQGALAIETRGADSPFTQDEELMAGDVAIRTALRRLHDEATDLAVTCERAILSRAEAGCSAPIGALATIEGDEVVVTAMMADDDGTIARTRMSAPLPVVDGDLSSRDDEALKVAGKEIARVADELGTAAAEDLLRRLDIDPAQSSDHLTPVKAAAQSSSQGRA
;
A
#
# COMPACT_ATOMS: atom_id res chain seq x y z
N MET A 1 19.36 -10.76 -11.41
CA MET A 1 20.77 -10.66 -11.82
C MET A 1 21.21 -9.20 -11.76
N VAL A 2 22.46 -8.92 -11.42
CA VAL A 2 23.07 -7.59 -11.58
C VAL A 2 24.30 -7.74 -12.45
N LEU A 3 24.32 -7.05 -13.59
CA LEU A 3 25.52 -6.89 -14.43
C LEU A 3 26.01 -5.46 -14.25
N GLY A 4 27.22 -5.27 -13.73
CA GLY A 4 27.67 -3.96 -13.33
C GLY A 4 29.14 -3.70 -13.59
N ILE A 5 29.48 -2.42 -13.67
CA ILE A 5 30.82 -1.89 -13.67
C ILE A 5 30.88 -0.75 -12.66
N SER A 6 31.95 -0.65 -11.89
CA SER A 6 32.09 0.38 -10.86
C SER A 6 33.53 0.89 -10.77
N HIS A 7 33.72 1.97 -10.00
CA HIS A 7 35.05 2.50 -9.66
C HIS A 7 36.00 1.48 -9.01
N GLN A 8 35.49 0.35 -8.50
CA GLN A 8 36.33 -0.73 -7.96
C GLN A 8 36.80 -1.72 -9.03
N SER A 9 36.04 -1.89 -10.11
CA SER A 9 36.30 -2.89 -11.15
C SER A 9 36.92 -2.32 -12.42
N ALA A 10 36.82 -1.00 -12.63
CA ALA A 10 37.23 -0.33 -13.85
C ALA A 10 37.98 0.99 -13.64
N PRO A 11 38.92 1.34 -14.53
CA PRO A 11 39.54 2.66 -14.55
C PRO A 11 38.52 3.75 -14.95
N ILE A 12 38.77 4.99 -14.52
CA ILE A 12 37.87 6.14 -14.73
C ILE A 12 37.54 6.36 -16.21
N ASP A 13 38.53 6.29 -17.10
CA ASP A 13 38.34 6.43 -18.55
C ASP A 13 37.31 5.43 -19.13
N MET A 14 37.15 4.26 -18.49
CA MET A 14 36.16 3.27 -18.89
C MET A 14 34.75 3.60 -18.35
N LEU A 15 34.66 4.16 -17.14
CA LEU A 15 33.39 4.64 -16.58
C LEU A 15 32.88 5.88 -17.32
N ASP A 16 33.77 6.79 -17.71
CA ASP A 16 33.43 7.96 -18.51
C ASP A 16 32.85 7.57 -19.88
N ALA A 17 33.41 6.54 -20.52
CA ALA A 17 32.87 6.00 -21.76
C ALA A 17 31.48 5.34 -21.59
N LEU A 18 31.07 5.04 -20.36
CA LEU A 18 29.81 4.39 -19.98
C LEU A 18 28.87 5.32 -19.19
N ALA A 19 29.16 6.62 -19.16
CA ALA A 19 28.35 7.64 -18.51
C ALA A 19 27.07 7.94 -19.31
N PHE A 20 26.09 7.04 -19.20
CA PHE A 20 24.85 7.10 -19.96
C PHE A 20 23.91 8.21 -19.50
N GLY A 21 23.35 8.92 -20.48
CA GLY A 21 22.23 9.82 -20.28
C GLY A 21 20.88 9.14 -20.26
N THR A 22 19.83 9.93 -20.01
CA THR A 22 18.44 9.44 -20.03
C THR A 22 18.10 8.74 -21.34
N ASP A 23 18.45 9.34 -22.48
CA ASP A 23 18.20 8.74 -23.80
C ASP A 23 19.01 7.44 -24.03
N ASP A 24 20.24 7.38 -23.51
CA ASP A 24 21.11 6.20 -23.64
C ASP A 24 20.60 5.06 -22.75
N VAL A 25 20.15 5.38 -21.53
CA VAL A 25 19.49 4.45 -20.60
C VAL A 25 18.19 3.91 -21.20
N ASP A 26 17.40 4.75 -21.86
CA ASP A 26 16.15 4.35 -22.52
C ASP A 26 16.38 3.39 -23.67
N ARG A 27 17.40 3.65 -24.51
CA ARG A 27 17.80 2.73 -25.59
C ARG A 27 18.32 1.42 -25.04
N LEU A 28 19.27 1.48 -24.09
CA LEU A 28 19.82 0.28 -23.44
C LEU A 28 18.71 -0.58 -22.85
N ARG A 29 17.74 0.05 -22.19
CA ARG A 29 16.59 -0.64 -21.60
C ARG A 29 15.67 -1.25 -22.63
N THR A 30 15.42 -0.55 -23.73
CA THR A 30 14.60 -1.05 -24.84
C THR A 30 15.27 -2.27 -25.50
N ASP A 31 16.57 -2.17 -25.78
CA ASP A 31 17.34 -3.23 -26.43
C ASP A 31 17.47 -4.47 -25.53
N ALA A 32 17.75 -4.27 -24.24
CA ALA A 32 17.82 -5.34 -23.26
C ALA A 32 16.48 -6.07 -23.09
N LEU A 33 15.35 -5.34 -22.96
CA LEU A 33 14.01 -5.92 -22.87
C LEU A 33 13.52 -6.54 -24.18
N GLY A 34 14.18 -6.26 -25.31
CA GLY A 34 13.98 -6.96 -26.58
C GLY A 34 14.62 -8.35 -26.61
N GLY A 35 15.52 -8.65 -25.66
CA GLY A 35 16.17 -9.95 -25.49
C GLY A 35 15.19 -11.04 -25.03
N ALA A 36 15.49 -12.30 -25.37
CA ALA A 36 14.62 -13.42 -25.04
C ALA A 36 14.71 -13.86 -23.57
N SER A 37 15.72 -13.37 -22.84
CA SER A 37 16.07 -13.82 -21.49
C SER A 37 15.95 -12.74 -20.42
N VAL A 38 15.46 -11.54 -20.76
CA VAL A 38 15.35 -10.39 -19.85
C VAL A 38 13.88 -9.97 -19.74
N ASP A 39 13.29 -10.19 -18.57
CA ASP A 39 11.85 -9.98 -18.34
C ASP A 39 11.55 -8.62 -17.69
N GLY A 40 12.54 -8.03 -17.00
CA GLY A 40 12.47 -6.67 -16.49
C GLY A 40 13.85 -6.11 -16.19
N LEU A 41 13.96 -4.78 -16.19
CA LEU A 41 15.22 -4.09 -16.05
C LEU A 41 15.07 -2.75 -15.34
N ALA A 42 15.96 -2.53 -14.37
CA ALA A 42 16.29 -1.22 -13.84
C ALA A 42 17.75 -0.90 -14.15
N VAL A 43 18.03 0.32 -14.61
CA VAL A 43 19.40 0.75 -14.97
C VAL A 43 19.84 1.83 -14.01
N LEU A 44 20.75 1.49 -13.10
CA LEU A 44 21.37 2.44 -12.18
C LEU A 44 22.63 3.01 -12.85
N SER A 45 22.48 4.19 -13.44
CA SER A 45 23.60 4.95 -14.00
C SER A 45 23.99 6.07 -13.04
N THR A 46 25.22 6.04 -12.56
CA THR A 46 25.82 7.09 -11.73
C THR A 46 27.21 7.42 -12.27
N CYS A 47 27.84 8.46 -11.74
CA CYS A 47 29.23 8.77 -12.06
C CYS A 47 30.24 7.69 -11.64
N ASN A 48 29.87 6.81 -10.70
CA ASN A 48 30.77 5.84 -10.08
C ASN A 48 30.45 4.38 -10.42
N ARG A 49 29.33 4.15 -11.12
CA ARG A 49 28.88 2.83 -11.53
C ARG A 49 27.80 2.89 -12.58
N LEU A 50 27.77 1.88 -13.44
CA LEU A 50 26.64 1.52 -14.27
C LEU A 50 26.23 0.09 -13.89
N GLU A 51 25.00 -0.09 -13.45
CA GLU A 51 24.46 -1.41 -13.10
C GLU A 51 23.11 -1.67 -13.78
N LEU A 52 23.03 -2.83 -14.43
CA LEU A 52 21.83 -3.38 -15.02
C LEU A 52 21.26 -4.41 -14.05
N ILE A 53 20.21 -4.01 -13.33
CA ILE A 53 19.51 -4.85 -12.34
C ILE A 53 18.33 -5.48 -13.07
N ALA A 54 18.48 -6.73 -13.44
CA ALA A 54 17.58 -7.42 -14.36
C ALA A 54 16.91 -8.63 -13.71
N ASP A 55 15.64 -8.81 -14.04
CA ASP A 55 14.93 -10.08 -13.91
C ASP A 55 15.21 -10.90 -15.17
N VAL A 56 15.77 -12.10 -15.00
CA VAL A 56 16.25 -12.92 -16.14
C VAL A 56 15.84 -14.37 -15.99
N SER A 57 15.44 -14.99 -17.10
CA SER A 57 15.01 -16.39 -17.10
C SER A 57 16.16 -17.40 -16.94
N ALA A 58 17.39 -17.01 -17.27
CA ALA A 58 18.59 -17.82 -17.13
C ALA A 58 19.87 -16.96 -17.10
N PHE A 59 20.87 -17.38 -16.31
CA PHE A 59 22.14 -16.65 -16.16
C PHE A 59 22.85 -16.38 -17.50
N HIS A 60 23.17 -17.41 -18.27
CA HIS A 60 23.96 -17.25 -19.52
C HIS A 60 23.19 -16.49 -20.61
N GLY A 61 21.87 -16.73 -20.73
CA GLY A 61 21.02 -16.03 -21.69
C GLY A 61 20.86 -14.55 -21.33
N GLY A 62 20.57 -14.27 -20.05
CA GLY A 62 20.47 -12.89 -19.56
C GLY A 62 21.79 -12.14 -19.69
N LEU A 63 22.92 -12.76 -19.35
CA LEU A 63 24.23 -12.14 -19.48
C LEU A 63 24.55 -11.78 -20.94
N ALA A 64 24.20 -12.68 -21.89
CA ALA A 64 24.37 -12.41 -23.31
C ALA A 64 23.47 -11.28 -23.79
N ASP A 65 22.18 -11.29 -23.43
CA ASP A 65 21.22 -10.27 -23.85
C ASP A 65 21.59 -8.88 -23.29
N LEU A 66 21.94 -8.80 -22.00
CA LEU A 66 22.40 -7.54 -21.39
C LEU A 66 23.74 -7.08 -21.94
N GLY A 67 24.68 -8.00 -22.18
CA GLY A 67 25.97 -7.70 -22.79
C GLY A 67 25.82 -7.16 -24.22
N ASN A 68 24.94 -7.76 -25.02
CA ASN A 68 24.64 -7.31 -26.38
C ASN A 68 23.99 -5.90 -26.39
N ALA A 69 23.06 -5.64 -25.47
CA ALA A 69 22.44 -4.32 -25.34
C ALA A 69 23.47 -3.25 -24.93
N LEU A 70 24.38 -3.59 -24.01
CA LEU A 70 25.50 -2.74 -23.61
C LEU A 70 26.43 -2.43 -24.78
N VAL A 71 26.88 -3.45 -25.51
CA VAL A 71 27.77 -3.30 -26.68
C VAL A 71 27.10 -2.48 -27.78
N SER A 72 25.79 -2.66 -28.00
CA SER A 72 25.04 -1.87 -28.99
C SER A 72 24.94 -0.38 -28.60
N SER A 73 25.13 -0.07 -27.32
CA SER A 73 25.06 1.29 -26.77
C SER A 73 26.43 1.97 -26.69
N ILE A 74 27.54 1.28 -27.02
CA ILE A 74 28.91 1.80 -26.93
C ILE A 74 29.75 1.46 -28.16
N ASP A 75 30.72 2.31 -28.49
CA ASP A 75 31.66 2.06 -29.59
C ASP A 75 32.86 1.21 -29.13
N LYS A 76 32.59 0.04 -28.52
CA LYS A 76 33.58 -0.91 -28.02
C LYS A 76 33.08 -2.35 -28.14
N GLU A 77 33.98 -3.29 -28.41
CA GLU A 77 33.66 -4.71 -28.44
C GLU A 77 33.53 -5.27 -27.01
N TRP A 78 32.65 -6.27 -26.81
CA TRP A 78 32.48 -6.92 -25.50
C TRP A 78 33.80 -7.41 -24.91
N GLN A 79 34.68 -7.95 -25.76
CA GLN A 79 35.97 -8.52 -25.35
C GLN A 79 36.89 -7.48 -24.69
N ASP A 80 36.75 -6.21 -25.06
CA ASP A 80 37.58 -5.11 -24.55
C ASP A 80 37.11 -4.59 -23.20
N ILE A 81 35.85 -4.85 -22.82
CA ILE A 81 35.24 -4.33 -21.59
C ILE A 81 34.86 -5.44 -20.60
N ALA A 82 34.69 -6.69 -21.04
CA ALA A 82 34.19 -7.79 -20.21
C ALA A 82 35.04 -8.03 -18.96
N GLY A 83 36.35 -7.81 -19.02
CA GLY A 83 37.26 -7.97 -17.88
C GLY A 83 37.03 -6.99 -16.73
N HIS A 84 36.23 -5.95 -16.95
CA HIS A 84 35.91 -4.91 -15.97
C HIS A 84 34.50 -5.01 -15.40
N PHE A 85 33.64 -5.83 -16.00
CA PHE A 85 32.28 -6.05 -15.53
C PHE A 85 32.22 -7.20 -14.52
N TYR A 86 31.45 -7.01 -13.47
CA TYR A 86 31.06 -8.08 -12.54
C TYR A 86 29.61 -8.49 -12.82
N ALA A 87 29.32 -9.77 -12.57
CA ALA A 87 27.97 -10.31 -12.67
C ALA A 87 27.61 -11.02 -11.37
N HIS A 88 26.54 -10.58 -10.72
CA HIS A 88 25.95 -11.23 -9.57
C HIS A 88 24.62 -11.87 -9.97
N TYR A 89 24.40 -13.10 -9.53
CA TYR A 89 23.20 -13.87 -9.83
C TYR A 89 22.49 -14.30 -8.55
N ASP A 90 21.17 -14.38 -8.62
CA ASP A 90 20.29 -14.84 -7.54
C ASP A 90 20.55 -14.13 -6.18
N SER A 91 20.79 -14.87 -5.09
CA SER A 91 21.06 -14.32 -3.76
C SER A 91 22.21 -13.31 -3.74
N GLN A 92 23.27 -13.53 -4.53
CA GLN A 92 24.39 -12.58 -4.61
C GLN A 92 23.96 -11.24 -5.22
N ALA A 93 23.00 -11.27 -6.16
CA ALA A 93 22.47 -10.08 -6.79
C ALA A 93 21.62 -9.26 -5.81
N LEU A 94 20.81 -9.92 -4.99
CA LEU A 94 20.01 -9.28 -3.95
C LEU A 94 20.89 -8.69 -2.84
N GLN A 95 21.89 -9.44 -2.37
CA GLN A 95 22.85 -8.96 -1.38
C GLN A 95 23.62 -7.74 -1.91
N HIS A 96 24.08 -7.78 -3.17
CA HIS A 96 24.74 -6.64 -3.81
C HIS A 96 23.82 -5.41 -3.88
N LEU A 97 22.57 -5.59 -4.33
CA LEU A 97 21.59 -4.50 -4.40
C LEU A 97 21.33 -3.85 -3.04
N LEU A 98 21.19 -4.65 -1.97
CA LEU A 98 21.05 -4.15 -0.60
C LEU A 98 22.31 -3.38 -0.15
N LYS A 99 23.49 -3.90 -0.49
CA LYS A 99 24.78 -3.27 -0.17
C LYS A 99 24.95 -1.91 -0.85
N VAL A 100 24.53 -1.80 -2.11
CA VAL A 100 24.50 -0.55 -2.88
C VAL A 100 23.46 0.41 -2.30
N ALA A 101 22.25 -0.06 -1.97
CA ALA A 101 21.20 0.76 -1.39
C ALA A 101 21.59 1.34 -0.01
N CYS A 102 22.35 0.60 0.79
CA CYS A 102 22.93 1.07 2.05
C CYS A 102 24.19 1.93 1.86
N GLY A 103 24.67 2.15 0.63
CA GLY A 103 25.87 2.96 0.39
C GLY A 103 27.19 2.39 0.92
N LEU A 104 27.24 1.09 1.21
CA LEU A 104 28.49 0.41 1.63
C LEU A 104 29.47 0.20 0.48
N ASP A 105 28.99 0.26 -0.76
CA ASP A 105 29.79 0.07 -1.97
C ASP A 105 30.10 1.41 -2.68
N SER A 106 29.67 2.54 -2.12
CA SER A 106 29.94 3.88 -2.65
C SER A 106 31.39 4.33 -2.38
N MET A 107 31.93 5.22 -3.22
CA MET A 107 33.27 5.82 -2.99
C MET A 107 33.36 6.52 -1.62
N ALA A 108 32.25 7.11 -1.18
CA ALA A 108 32.00 7.59 0.16
C ALA A 108 31.07 6.60 0.88
N ILE A 109 31.60 5.82 1.81
CA ILE A 109 30.80 4.85 2.58
C ILE A 109 29.73 5.60 3.36
N GLY A 110 28.46 5.20 3.16
CA GLY A 110 27.31 5.79 3.85
C GLY A 110 26.77 7.07 3.23
N GLU A 111 27.12 7.37 1.98
CA GLU A 111 26.54 8.50 1.25
C GLU A 111 25.07 8.20 0.87
N ALA A 112 24.12 8.98 1.41
CA ALA A 112 22.68 8.82 1.12
C ALA A 112 22.28 9.13 -0.34
N GLN A 113 23.20 9.63 -1.16
CA GLN A 113 22.96 9.97 -2.57
C GLN A 113 22.63 8.73 -3.41
N ILE A 114 23.30 7.60 -3.18
CA ILE A 114 23.06 6.37 -3.94
C ILE A 114 21.65 5.82 -3.68
N LEU A 115 21.15 5.95 -2.45
CA LEU A 115 19.78 5.59 -2.08
C LEU A 115 18.76 6.48 -2.80
N GLY A 116 19.06 7.77 -2.96
CA GLY A 116 18.29 8.70 -3.77
C GLY A 116 18.29 8.36 -5.26
N GLN A 117 19.46 8.01 -5.82
CA GLN A 117 19.63 7.63 -7.22
C GLN A 117 18.93 6.29 -7.54
N LEU A 118 19.01 5.32 -6.63
CA LEU A 118 18.27 4.06 -6.73
C LEU A 118 16.75 4.30 -6.68
N ARG A 119 16.30 5.28 -5.88
CA ARG A 119 14.88 5.68 -5.84
C ARG A 119 14.43 6.29 -7.17
N SER A 120 15.22 7.19 -7.74
CA SER A 120 14.94 7.75 -9.07
C SER A 120 14.91 6.64 -10.13
N THR A 121 15.91 5.75 -10.12
CA THR A 121 15.99 4.58 -11.01
C THR A 121 14.74 3.71 -10.91
N PHE A 122 14.27 3.45 -9.69
CA PHE A 122 13.03 2.72 -9.44
C PHE A 122 11.83 3.47 -10.04
N THR A 123 11.64 4.75 -9.73
CA THR A 123 10.54 5.56 -10.26
C THR A 123 10.54 5.61 -11.80
N ASP A 124 11.70 5.82 -12.40
CA ASP A 124 11.85 5.92 -13.87
C ASP A 124 11.59 4.58 -14.56
N SER A 125 12.02 3.48 -13.94
CA SER A 125 11.79 2.12 -14.47
C SER A 125 10.35 1.65 -14.26
N MET A 126 9.71 2.09 -13.17
CA MET A 126 8.28 1.91 -12.93
C MET A 126 7.45 2.66 -13.98
N ALA A 127 7.75 3.95 -14.21
CA ALA A 127 7.05 4.78 -15.18
C ALA A 127 7.19 4.25 -16.62
N ALA A 128 8.35 3.70 -16.97
CA ALA A 128 8.59 3.03 -18.24
C ALA A 128 7.91 1.65 -18.36
N GLY A 129 7.30 1.14 -17.28
CA GLY A 129 6.76 -0.22 -17.22
C GLY A 129 7.85 -1.27 -17.48
N ALA A 130 9.08 -1.02 -17.07
CA ALA A 130 10.23 -1.89 -17.30
C ALA A 130 10.46 -2.89 -16.17
N LEU A 131 9.72 -2.78 -15.05
CA LEU A 131 9.90 -3.64 -13.89
C LEU A 131 8.89 -4.77 -13.84
N THR A 132 9.39 -5.95 -13.50
CA THR A 132 8.58 -7.08 -13.03
C THR A 132 8.08 -6.84 -11.60
N SER A 133 7.09 -7.60 -11.16
CA SER A 133 6.58 -7.56 -9.79
C SER A 133 7.67 -7.92 -8.78
N ASP A 134 8.53 -8.88 -9.13
CA ASP A 134 9.60 -9.36 -8.27
C ASP A 134 10.75 -8.36 -8.19
N LEU A 135 11.15 -7.79 -9.33
CA LEU A 135 12.15 -6.73 -9.38
C LEU A 135 11.65 -5.44 -8.69
N SER A 136 10.39 -5.07 -8.90
CA SER A 136 9.76 -3.94 -8.21
C SER A 136 9.76 -4.15 -6.70
N HIS A 137 9.38 -5.34 -6.23
CA HIS A 137 9.40 -5.66 -4.82
C HIS A 137 10.83 -5.64 -4.25
N ALA A 138 11.80 -6.24 -4.94
CA ALA A 138 13.21 -6.22 -4.54
C ALA A 138 13.74 -4.79 -4.39
N LEU A 139 13.51 -3.92 -5.39
CA LEU A 139 13.93 -2.52 -5.35
C LEU A 139 13.26 -1.74 -4.21
N GLN A 140 11.95 -1.90 -4.00
CA GLN A 140 11.24 -1.25 -2.89
C GLN A 140 11.78 -1.69 -1.52
N GLN A 141 12.03 -2.99 -1.34
CA GLN A 141 12.63 -3.50 -0.11
C GLN A 141 14.04 -2.96 0.07
N SER A 142 14.88 -2.94 -0.96
CA SER A 142 16.21 -2.36 -0.87
C SER A 142 16.20 -0.88 -0.50
N LEU A 143 15.23 -0.09 -1.01
CA LEU A 143 15.04 1.30 -0.59
C LEU A 143 14.64 1.42 0.89
N ARG A 144 13.80 0.51 1.39
CA ARG A 144 13.39 0.47 2.80
C ARG A 144 14.56 0.09 3.71
N VAL A 145 15.34 -0.93 3.32
CA VAL A 145 16.52 -1.40 4.06
C VAL A 145 17.60 -0.32 4.08
N GLY A 146 17.85 0.37 2.96
CA GLY A 146 18.76 1.51 2.92
C GLY A 146 18.34 2.60 3.91
N LYS A 147 17.06 3.01 3.91
CA LYS A 147 16.54 3.99 4.89
C LYS A 147 16.75 3.51 6.33
N ARG A 148 16.44 2.24 6.61
CA ARG A 148 16.61 1.62 7.92
C ARG A 148 18.07 1.64 8.36
N ALA A 149 19.01 1.26 7.49
CA ALA A 149 20.44 1.29 7.76
C ALA A 149 20.92 2.71 8.10
N HIS A 150 20.47 3.73 7.36
CA HIS A 150 20.80 5.13 7.65
C HIS A 150 20.19 5.63 8.97
N SER A 151 19.00 5.18 9.36
CA SER A 151 18.34 5.62 10.60
C SER A 151 18.78 4.87 11.85
N GLU A 152 19.10 3.58 11.73
CA GLU A 152 19.39 2.69 12.84
C GLU A 152 20.90 2.55 13.12
N THR A 153 21.77 3.08 12.26
CA THR A 153 23.23 3.00 12.40
C THR A 153 23.90 4.37 12.28
N GLY A 154 25.16 4.49 12.71
CA GLY A 154 25.95 5.73 12.60
C GLY A 154 26.43 6.07 11.18
N LEU A 155 25.82 5.49 10.14
CA LEU A 155 26.31 5.53 8.77
C LEU A 155 26.39 6.95 8.17
N ASP A 156 25.46 7.83 8.52
CA ASP A 156 25.46 9.24 8.09
C ASP A 156 26.63 10.05 8.69
N GLU A 157 27.16 9.62 9.83
CA GLU A 157 28.31 10.27 10.48
C GLU A 157 29.62 9.96 9.74
N VAL A 158 29.69 8.81 9.07
CA VAL A 158 30.82 8.40 8.23
C VAL A 158 30.91 9.29 6.97
N ALA A 159 29.80 9.56 6.30
CA ALA A 159 29.77 10.46 5.13
C ALA A 159 30.12 11.92 5.49
N ARG A 160 29.65 12.42 6.65
CA ARG A 160 29.97 13.76 7.16
C ARG A 160 31.47 13.97 7.43
N SER A 161 32.20 12.88 7.70
CA SER A 161 33.64 12.90 7.98
C SER A 161 34.50 13.22 6.73
N LEU A 162 34.03 12.92 5.51
CA LEU A 162 34.70 13.28 4.25
C LEU A 162 34.74 14.78 3.98
N PHE A 163 33.59 15.44 4.13
CA PHE A 163 33.50 16.89 4.02
C PHE A 163 34.35 17.60 5.09
N GLY A 164 34.33 17.07 6.33
CA GLY A 164 35.17 17.58 7.41
C GLY A 164 36.68 17.52 7.10
N ALA A 165 37.16 16.39 6.58
CA ALA A 165 38.56 16.24 6.18
C ALA A 165 38.96 17.18 5.03
N ALA A 166 38.07 17.39 4.07
CA ALA A 166 38.31 18.32 2.96
C ALA A 166 38.44 19.78 3.43
N LEU A 167 37.60 20.19 4.40
CA LEU A 167 37.67 21.52 5.00
C LEU A 167 38.94 21.71 5.83
N GLU A 168 39.34 20.71 6.61
CA GLU A 168 40.58 20.76 7.41
C GLU A 168 41.82 20.93 6.51
N ALA A 169 41.89 20.16 5.42
CA ALA A 169 42.95 20.28 4.42
C ALA A 169 42.95 21.65 3.72
N SER A 170 41.77 22.18 3.41
CA SER A 170 41.62 23.50 2.80
C SER A 170 42.07 24.62 3.74
N GLN A 171 41.68 24.54 5.01
CA GLN A 171 42.05 25.50 6.06
C GLN A 171 43.57 25.57 6.25
N ALA A 172 44.28 24.44 6.11
CA ALA A 172 45.74 24.41 6.16
C ALA A 172 46.40 25.22 5.01
N HIS A 173 45.72 25.40 3.88
CA HIS A 173 46.23 26.13 2.72
C HIS A 173 45.83 27.62 2.69
N ILE A 174 44.56 27.93 3.00
CA ILE A 174 44.00 29.30 2.89
C ILE A 174 43.95 30.07 4.22
N GLY A 175 44.20 29.40 5.35
CA GLY A 175 44.05 29.98 6.68
C GLY A 175 42.61 29.88 7.20
N SER A 176 42.22 30.78 8.12
CA SER A 176 40.95 30.68 8.85
C SER A 176 39.73 30.72 7.93
N LEU A 177 38.86 29.69 8.00
CA LEU A 177 37.61 29.63 7.25
C LEU A 177 36.68 30.80 7.55
N ARG A 178 36.68 31.34 8.77
CA ARG A 178 35.85 32.50 9.15
C ARG A 178 36.20 33.80 8.42
N ALA A 179 37.41 33.89 7.89
CA ALA A 179 37.86 35.03 7.09
C ALA A 179 37.74 34.78 5.59
N ALA A 180 37.38 33.55 5.19
CA ALA A 180 37.36 33.12 3.79
C ALA A 180 36.03 33.46 3.13
N ASN A 181 36.11 33.93 1.88
CA ASN A 181 34.97 33.98 0.96
C ASN A 181 34.84 32.60 0.29
N ALA A 182 33.67 31.96 0.41
CA ALA A 182 33.40 30.65 -0.15
C ALA A 182 32.47 30.73 -1.37
N LEU A 183 32.83 29.99 -2.42
CA LEU A 183 32.07 29.83 -3.66
C LEU A 183 31.67 28.36 -3.80
N VAL A 184 30.37 28.09 -3.94
CA VAL A 184 29.84 26.76 -4.23
C VAL A 184 29.29 26.74 -5.65
N ILE A 185 29.72 25.78 -6.46
CA ILE A 185 29.30 25.62 -7.85
C ILE A 185 28.43 24.36 -7.94
N GLY A 186 27.18 24.56 -8.32
CA GLY A 186 26.12 23.56 -8.31
C GLY A 186 25.08 23.80 -7.22
N ALA A 187 23.87 23.29 -7.46
CA ALA A 187 22.76 23.34 -6.51
C ALA A 187 22.11 21.95 -6.29
N GLY A 188 22.95 20.91 -6.22
CA GLY A 188 22.54 19.53 -5.96
C GLY A 188 22.46 19.19 -4.47
N ALA A 189 22.16 17.94 -4.15
CA ALA A 189 22.09 17.47 -2.77
C ALA A 189 23.42 17.67 -2.00
N MET A 190 24.56 17.37 -2.65
CA MET A 190 25.89 17.63 -2.09
C MET A 190 26.16 19.12 -1.88
N SER A 191 25.68 19.99 -2.78
CA SER A 191 25.76 21.43 -2.59
C SER A 191 25.02 21.88 -1.32
N GLY A 192 23.90 21.24 -0.97
CA GLY A 192 23.17 21.52 0.28
C GLY A 192 23.96 21.17 1.53
N LEU A 193 24.59 20.00 1.56
CA LEU A 193 25.46 19.59 2.67
C LEU A 193 26.66 20.54 2.81
N VAL A 194 27.29 20.90 1.69
CA VAL A 194 28.40 21.85 1.66
C VAL A 194 27.98 23.23 2.16
N VAL A 195 26.86 23.77 1.67
CA VAL A 195 26.33 25.08 2.05
C VAL A 195 25.99 25.12 3.55
N ALA A 196 25.31 24.09 4.07
CA ALA A 196 25.01 23.99 5.49
C ALA A 196 26.28 23.85 6.36
N GLY A 197 27.26 23.08 5.89
CA GLY A 197 28.54 22.90 6.54
C GLY A 197 29.36 24.19 6.61
N LEU A 198 29.49 24.92 5.49
CA LEU A 198 30.20 26.20 5.43
C LEU A 198 29.53 27.28 6.29
N HIS A 199 28.20 27.32 6.32
CA HIS A 199 27.46 28.22 7.21
C HIS A 199 27.75 27.92 8.69
N LYS A 200 27.83 26.63 9.07
CA LYS A 200 28.19 26.21 10.42
C LYS A 200 29.62 26.61 10.81
N GLU A 201 30.57 26.50 9.87
CA GLU A 201 31.96 26.94 10.09
C GLU A 201 32.11 28.47 10.13
N GLY A 202 31.12 29.20 9.61
CA GLY A 202 31.01 30.65 9.72
C GLY A 202 31.89 31.42 8.74
N VAL A 203 31.94 30.99 7.47
CA VAL A 203 32.65 31.70 6.39
C VAL A 203 32.21 33.16 6.25
N ASN A 204 33.10 34.05 5.77
CA ASN A 204 32.83 35.49 5.70
C ASN A 204 31.72 35.83 4.69
N HIS A 205 31.83 35.29 3.48
CA HIS A 205 30.82 35.40 2.44
C HIS A 205 30.61 34.05 1.76
N LEU A 206 29.36 33.76 1.39
CA LEU A 206 28.99 32.53 0.68
C LEU A 206 28.23 32.88 -0.60
N THR A 207 28.75 32.46 -1.74
CA THR A 207 28.10 32.57 -3.05
C THR A 207 27.81 31.18 -3.61
N VAL A 208 26.60 30.96 -4.15
CA VAL A 208 26.23 29.77 -4.92
C VAL A 208 26.05 30.14 -6.39
N LEU A 209 26.77 29.45 -7.27
CA LEU A 209 26.58 29.51 -8.72
C LEU A 209 25.86 28.27 -9.21
N ASN A 210 24.83 28.45 -10.04
CA ASN A 210 24.18 27.33 -10.70
C ASN A 210 23.63 27.73 -12.07
N ARG A 211 23.53 26.78 -13.01
CA ARG A 211 22.96 27.02 -14.36
C ARG A 211 21.50 27.48 -14.30
N THR A 212 20.76 27.01 -13.30
CA THR A 212 19.39 27.45 -13.01
C THR A 212 19.43 28.30 -11.74
N ILE A 213 19.29 29.62 -11.88
CA ILE A 213 19.46 30.57 -10.77
C ILE A 213 18.47 30.29 -9.63
N GLU A 214 17.24 29.88 -9.93
CA GLU A 214 16.19 29.60 -8.94
C GLU A 214 16.61 28.46 -8.00
N LYS A 215 17.41 27.49 -8.47
CA LYS A 215 17.92 26.41 -7.62
C LYS A 215 19.02 26.91 -6.68
N ALA A 216 19.88 27.83 -7.13
CA ALA A 216 20.88 28.46 -6.28
C ALA A 216 20.23 29.36 -5.22
N GLU A 217 19.21 30.13 -5.60
CA GLU A 217 18.43 30.97 -4.69
C GLU A 217 17.75 30.14 -3.59
N ARG A 218 17.11 29.03 -3.95
CA ARG A 218 16.52 28.11 -2.97
C ARG A 218 17.55 27.54 -2.01
N LEU A 219 18.73 27.16 -2.51
CA LEU A 219 19.78 26.57 -1.70
C LEU A 219 20.36 27.53 -0.66
N ILE A 220 20.55 28.79 -1.05
CA ILE A 220 21.15 29.80 -0.17
C ILE A 220 20.12 30.49 0.74
N ALA A 221 18.82 30.39 0.44
CA ALA A 221 17.75 31.06 1.19
C ALA A 221 17.74 30.73 2.69
N GLU A 222 18.12 29.50 3.07
CA GLU A 222 18.09 29.04 4.46
C GLU A 222 19.30 29.49 5.29
N VAL A 223 20.45 29.77 4.65
CA VAL A 223 21.71 30.09 5.33
C VAL A 223 22.16 31.54 5.16
N GLY A 224 21.60 32.27 4.18
CA GLY A 224 22.02 33.62 3.81
C GLY A 224 23.29 33.62 2.95
N GLY A 225 23.30 34.45 1.90
CA GLY A 225 24.41 34.54 0.94
C GLY A 225 23.97 35.12 -0.40
N ARG A 226 24.77 34.92 -1.44
CA ARG A 226 24.46 35.35 -2.81
C ARG A 226 24.20 34.15 -3.72
N ALA A 227 23.22 34.26 -4.59
CA ALA A 227 23.00 33.32 -5.69
C ALA A 227 23.20 34.05 -7.01
N ARG A 228 23.92 33.45 -7.96
CA ARG A 228 24.03 33.99 -9.33
C ARG A 228 23.94 32.87 -10.35
N GLU A 229 23.53 33.22 -11.56
CA GLU A 229 23.54 32.31 -12.70
C GLU A 229 24.98 31.96 -13.08
N LEU A 230 25.23 30.68 -13.36
CA LEU A 230 26.54 30.19 -13.82
C LEU A 230 26.76 30.55 -15.29
N THR A 231 27.60 31.54 -15.53
CA THR A 231 28.07 31.98 -16.85
C THR A 231 29.59 32.14 -16.81
N PRO A 232 30.33 32.09 -17.93
CA PRO A 232 31.79 32.26 -17.92
C PRO A 232 32.24 33.57 -17.25
N ARG A 233 31.48 34.66 -17.47
CA ARG A 233 31.76 35.96 -16.86
C ARG A 233 31.55 35.95 -15.34
N THR A 234 30.40 35.44 -14.88
CA THR A 234 30.09 35.40 -13.45
C THR A 234 31.00 34.43 -12.69
N LEU A 235 31.39 33.32 -13.33
CA LEU A 235 32.35 32.36 -12.79
C LEU A 235 33.72 33.02 -12.54
N ALA A 236 34.27 33.74 -13.53
CA ALA A 236 35.53 34.44 -13.37
C ALA A 236 35.48 35.54 -12.29
N GLU A 237 34.39 36.30 -12.22
CA GLU A 237 34.17 37.33 -11.20
C GLU A 237 34.16 36.74 -9.76
N GLU A 238 33.45 35.62 -9.55
CA GLU A 238 33.38 34.99 -8.22
C GLU A 238 34.66 34.22 -7.86
N ILE A 239 35.35 33.59 -8.83
CA ILE A 239 36.67 32.97 -8.59
C ILE A 239 37.69 34.03 -8.13
N ALA A 240 37.61 35.26 -8.66
CA ALA A 240 38.50 36.34 -8.25
C ALA A 240 38.34 36.66 -6.75
N ASP A 241 37.12 36.69 -6.24
CA ASP A 241 36.80 37.10 -4.85
C ASP A 241 36.85 35.95 -3.82
N ALA A 242 36.66 34.69 -4.25
CA ALA A 242 36.60 33.52 -3.37
C ALA A 242 37.98 32.99 -2.96
N ASP A 243 38.13 32.61 -1.69
CA ASP A 243 39.33 31.94 -1.16
C ASP A 243 39.14 30.40 -1.14
N LEU A 244 37.89 29.93 -0.99
CA LEU A 244 37.51 28.52 -1.03
C LEU A 244 36.46 28.30 -2.13
N ILE A 245 36.78 27.48 -3.13
CA ILE A 245 35.91 27.16 -4.26
C ILE A 245 35.55 25.67 -4.15
N ILE A 246 34.27 25.34 -4.13
CA ILE A 246 33.78 23.96 -4.02
C ILE A 246 32.86 23.66 -5.18
N SER A 247 33.19 22.66 -5.98
CA SER A 247 32.32 22.20 -7.06
C SER A 247 31.63 20.89 -6.70
N CYS A 248 30.31 20.86 -6.90
CA CYS A 248 29.43 19.72 -6.60
C CYS A 248 28.39 19.53 -7.73
N THR A 249 28.74 19.79 -8.98
CA THR A 249 27.78 19.70 -10.08
C THR A 249 27.61 18.25 -10.56
N GLY A 250 26.50 18.00 -11.25
CA GLY A 250 26.25 16.74 -11.97
C GLY A 250 26.48 16.88 -13.48
N ALA A 251 27.32 17.83 -13.90
CA ALA A 251 27.59 18.05 -15.32
C ALA A 251 28.42 16.91 -15.92
N ARG A 252 28.28 16.70 -17.24
CA ARG A 252 29.17 15.80 -17.98
C ARG A 252 30.43 16.59 -18.38
N GLY A 253 31.52 16.36 -17.66
CA GLY A 253 32.84 16.94 -17.93
C GLY A 253 33.13 18.23 -17.17
N VAL A 254 34.28 18.84 -17.49
CA VAL A 254 34.83 20.02 -16.80
C VAL A 254 33.91 21.23 -16.94
N VAL A 255 33.45 21.75 -15.79
CA VAL A 255 32.62 22.96 -15.65
C VAL A 255 33.46 24.20 -15.41
N VAL A 256 34.55 24.05 -14.66
CA VAL A 256 35.50 25.10 -14.33
C VAL A 256 36.79 24.81 -15.07
N THR A 257 36.96 25.46 -16.22
CA THR A 257 38.14 25.24 -17.07
C THR A 257 39.36 25.96 -16.52
N ARG A 258 40.55 25.55 -16.99
CA ARG A 258 41.79 26.28 -16.70
C ARG A 258 41.69 27.76 -17.10
N ASP A 259 41.06 28.06 -18.23
CA ASP A 259 40.91 29.43 -18.75
C ASP A 259 40.01 30.28 -17.85
N ASP A 260 38.92 29.72 -17.30
CA ASP A 260 38.05 30.41 -16.34
C ASP A 260 38.80 30.77 -15.05
N ILE A 261 39.65 29.85 -14.58
CA ILE A 261 40.48 30.06 -13.38
C ILE A 261 41.55 31.12 -13.67
N VAL A 262 42.24 31.05 -14.81
CA VAL A 262 43.21 32.10 -15.21
C VAL A 262 42.53 33.46 -15.33
N ALA A 263 41.33 33.51 -15.92
CA ALA A 263 40.55 34.73 -16.02
C ALA A 263 40.19 35.31 -14.64
N GLY A 264 39.74 34.47 -13.69
CA GLY A 264 39.45 34.91 -12.33
C GLY A 264 40.70 35.33 -11.55
N LEU A 265 41.79 34.56 -11.63
CA LEU A 265 43.07 34.88 -11.00
C LEU A 265 43.65 36.22 -11.52
N SER A 266 43.51 36.51 -12.81
CA SER A 266 43.98 37.76 -13.42
C SER A 266 43.17 39.00 -13.01
N GLN A 267 41.93 38.80 -12.57
CA GLN A 267 41.03 39.87 -12.09
C GLN A 267 41.15 40.12 -10.59
N SER A 268 41.85 39.26 -9.85
CA SER A 268 42.04 39.41 -8.41
C SER A 268 42.84 40.67 -8.08
N SER A 269 42.24 41.58 -7.31
CA SER A 269 42.93 42.75 -6.75
C SER A 269 43.87 42.39 -5.58
N LYS A 270 43.71 41.18 -5.02
CA LYS A 270 44.60 40.59 -4.02
C LYS A 270 45.75 39.87 -4.75
N SER A 271 46.90 40.51 -4.87
CA SER A 271 48.12 39.88 -5.40
C SER A 271 48.50 38.66 -4.54
N ALA A 272 48.57 37.46 -5.14
CA ALA A 272 49.05 36.20 -4.56
C ALA A 272 48.35 35.70 -3.27
N ALA A 273 47.02 35.70 -3.24
CA ALA A 273 46.26 35.00 -2.18
C ALA A 273 46.10 33.52 -2.52
N ASN A 274 46.40 32.63 -1.56
CA ASN A 274 46.17 31.19 -1.69
C ASN A 274 44.68 30.89 -1.86
N LYS A 275 44.33 30.03 -2.82
CA LYS A 275 42.96 29.57 -3.07
C LYS A 275 42.89 28.05 -2.99
N ALA A 276 41.89 27.53 -2.28
CA ALA A 276 41.61 26.10 -2.22
C ALA A 276 40.42 25.77 -3.10
N PHE A 277 40.56 24.72 -3.90
CA PHE A 277 39.52 24.14 -4.73
C PHE A 277 39.20 22.76 -4.19
N ILE A 278 37.93 22.47 -3.96
CA ILE A 278 37.44 21.14 -3.60
C ILE A 278 36.55 20.66 -4.73
N ASP A 279 36.88 19.50 -5.28
CA ASP A 279 36.10 18.86 -6.33
C ASP A 279 35.39 17.62 -5.78
N PHE A 280 34.10 17.78 -5.52
CA PHE A 280 33.22 16.69 -5.11
C PHE A 280 32.50 16.04 -6.30
N ALA A 281 32.74 16.49 -7.54
CA ALA A 281 32.12 15.93 -8.72
C ALA A 281 32.96 14.81 -9.36
N LEU A 282 32.25 13.87 -9.97
CA LEU A 282 32.81 12.84 -10.85
C LEU A 282 31.89 12.74 -12.09
N PRO A 283 32.42 12.81 -13.32
CA PRO A 283 33.78 13.23 -13.67
C PRO A 283 34.12 14.62 -13.12
N HIS A 284 35.41 14.96 -13.05
CA HIS A 284 35.90 16.20 -12.45
C HIS A 284 35.20 17.43 -13.02
N ASP A 285 34.62 18.25 -12.14
CA ASP A 285 34.09 19.55 -12.52
C ASP A 285 35.21 20.55 -12.76
N ILE A 286 36.36 20.36 -12.11
CA ILE A 286 37.47 21.31 -12.13
C ILE A 286 38.61 20.71 -12.93
N ASP A 287 39.13 21.47 -13.89
CA ASP A 287 40.29 21.07 -14.69
C ASP A 287 41.48 20.68 -13.78
N PRO A 288 41.94 19.41 -13.78
CA PRO A 288 43.01 18.97 -12.87
C PRO A 288 44.35 19.66 -13.08
N SER A 289 44.57 20.29 -14.25
CA SER A 289 45.81 20.99 -14.59
C SER A 289 46.03 22.28 -13.79
N VAL A 290 45.02 22.72 -13.03
CA VAL A 290 45.11 23.89 -12.13
C VAL A 290 46.07 23.67 -10.97
N ARG A 291 46.43 22.41 -10.67
CA ARG A 291 47.47 22.06 -9.69
C ARG A 291 48.85 22.64 -10.03
N GLU A 292 49.07 23.08 -11.27
CA GLU A 292 50.32 23.70 -11.70
C GLU A 292 50.50 25.14 -11.18
N PHE A 293 49.44 25.78 -10.67
CA PHE A 293 49.52 27.14 -10.14
C PHE A 293 50.02 27.13 -8.68
N GLU A 294 51.10 27.87 -8.40
CA GLU A 294 51.80 27.89 -7.10
C GLU A 294 50.91 28.26 -5.89
N HIS A 295 49.87 29.08 -6.10
CA HIS A 295 48.95 29.57 -5.06
C HIS A 295 47.59 28.86 -5.07
N VAL A 296 47.48 27.70 -5.73
CA VAL A 296 46.22 26.94 -5.86
C VAL A 296 46.41 25.53 -5.31
N ALA A 297 45.54 25.13 -4.38
CA ALA A 297 45.40 23.74 -3.96
C ALA A 297 44.10 23.15 -4.54
N LEU A 298 44.16 21.95 -5.10
CA LEU A 298 42.99 21.19 -5.56
C LEU A 298 42.88 19.90 -4.76
N PHE A 299 41.72 19.66 -4.15
CA PHE A 299 41.39 18.46 -3.38
C PHE A 299 40.20 17.74 -4.03
N GLY A 300 40.47 16.64 -4.72
CA GLY A 300 39.45 15.73 -5.21
C GLY A 300 39.09 14.65 -4.18
N LEU A 301 37.97 13.95 -4.42
CA LEU A 301 37.48 12.85 -3.57
C LEU A 301 38.55 11.79 -3.26
N GLY A 302 39.41 11.44 -4.23
CA GLY A 302 40.48 10.47 -4.04
C GLY A 302 41.55 10.89 -3.01
N GLU A 303 41.89 12.17 -2.98
CA GLU A 303 42.88 12.74 -2.06
C GLU A 303 42.32 12.88 -0.64
N ILE A 304 41.05 13.32 -0.53
CA ILE A 304 40.34 13.44 0.74
C ILE A 304 40.21 12.07 1.42
N ARG A 305 39.95 11.02 0.65
CA ARG A 305 39.92 9.63 1.15
C ARG A 305 41.28 9.20 1.70
N ASN A 306 42.38 9.51 1.02
CA ASN A 306 43.72 9.18 1.49
C ASN A 306 44.06 9.90 2.80
N LEU A 307 43.64 11.16 2.96
CA LEU A 307 43.81 11.93 4.19
C LEU A 307 43.06 11.29 5.39
N LEU A 308 41.85 10.79 5.16
CA LEU A 308 41.08 10.07 6.18
C LEU A 308 41.74 8.76 6.61
N THR A 309 42.27 7.97 5.67
CA THR A 309 42.94 6.70 5.97
C THR A 309 44.29 6.87 6.68
N SER A 310 44.85 8.09 6.70
CA SER A 310 46.17 8.39 7.27
C SER A 310 46.13 8.82 8.75
N SER A 311 44.94 9.06 9.31
CA SER A 311 44.74 9.71 10.63
C SER A 311 44.14 8.77 11.70
N ALA A 312 44.93 7.73 12.06
CA ALA A 312 45.04 6.91 13.29
C ALA A 312 43.82 6.52 14.22
N ASN A 313 43.60 5.20 14.28
CA ASN A 313 43.31 4.27 15.42
C ASN A 313 41.99 4.29 16.23
N GLU A 314 41.33 5.41 16.54
CA GLU A 314 40.07 5.35 17.33
C GLU A 314 38.80 5.39 16.46
N ARG A 315 38.86 6.04 15.30
CA ARG A 315 37.72 6.16 14.36
C ARG A 315 37.45 4.86 13.60
N ASP A 316 38.47 4.02 13.40
CA ASP A 316 38.34 2.76 12.66
C ASP A 316 37.46 1.73 13.38
N ALA A 317 37.49 1.68 14.71
CA ALA A 317 36.66 0.73 15.47
C ALA A 317 35.16 1.04 15.35
N ALA A 318 34.78 2.32 15.47
CA ALA A 318 33.39 2.76 15.35
C ALA A 318 32.86 2.65 13.92
N VAL A 319 33.70 2.93 12.91
CA VAL A 319 33.35 2.74 11.50
C VAL A 319 33.20 1.25 11.17
N VAL A 320 34.12 0.39 11.66
CA VAL A 320 34.03 -1.06 11.48
C VAL A 320 32.78 -1.61 12.17
N GLU A 321 32.48 -1.19 13.40
CA GLU A 321 31.25 -1.59 14.12
C GLU A 321 29.98 -1.17 13.38
N THR A 322 29.96 0.07 12.85
CA THR A 322 28.85 0.57 12.04
C THR A 322 28.68 -0.24 10.76
N VAL A 323 29.77 -0.54 10.04
CA VAL A 323 29.73 -1.34 8.82
C VAL A 323 29.28 -2.78 9.10
N GLU A 324 29.71 -3.38 10.21
CA GLU A 324 29.27 -4.72 10.62
C GLU A 324 27.79 -4.73 11.03
N ALA A 325 27.29 -3.70 11.72
CA ALA A 325 25.86 -3.55 12.02
C ALA A 325 25.01 -3.45 10.74
N VAL A 326 25.45 -2.67 9.75
CA VAL A 326 24.77 -2.59 8.44
C VAL A 326 24.84 -3.92 7.70
N ARG A 327 25.97 -4.64 7.75
CA ARG A 327 26.09 -5.98 7.16
C ARG A 327 25.13 -6.99 7.78
N ALA A 328 24.91 -6.92 9.10
CA ALA A 328 23.94 -7.77 9.79
C ALA A 328 22.50 -7.49 9.32
N ILE A 329 22.12 -6.21 9.17
CA ILE A 329 20.82 -5.81 8.60
C ILE A 329 20.66 -6.35 7.17
N ILE A 330 21.71 -6.23 6.34
CA ILE A 330 21.69 -6.73 4.95
C ILE A 330 21.49 -8.25 4.91
N ALA A 331 22.22 -8.99 5.74
CA ALA A 331 22.12 -10.45 5.80
C ALA A 331 20.70 -10.90 6.20
N GLU A 332 20.16 -10.32 7.28
CA GLU A 332 18.80 -10.60 7.76
C GLU A 332 17.73 -10.37 6.68
N GLU A 333 17.82 -9.26 5.96
CA GLU A 333 16.82 -8.89 4.96
C GLU A 333 17.00 -9.63 3.63
N ALA A 334 18.24 -10.00 3.27
CA ALA A 334 18.51 -10.85 2.11
C ALA A 334 17.86 -12.24 2.27
N ASP A 335 17.98 -12.85 3.45
CA ASP A 335 17.38 -14.16 3.74
C ASP A 335 15.84 -14.13 3.65
N LYS A 336 15.23 -13.05 4.15
CA LYS A 336 13.77 -12.83 4.04
C LYS A 336 13.32 -12.67 2.59
N LEU A 337 14.07 -11.90 1.79
CA LEU A 337 13.78 -11.67 0.37
C LEU A 337 13.88 -12.97 -0.44
N GLU A 338 14.92 -13.77 -0.18
CA GLU A 338 15.12 -15.06 -0.84
C GLU A 338 13.98 -16.04 -0.50
N SER A 339 13.65 -16.17 0.78
CA SER A 339 12.54 -17.03 1.24
C SER A 339 11.21 -16.63 0.60
N GLY A 340 10.91 -15.32 0.58
CA GLY A 340 9.69 -14.81 -0.06
C GLY A 340 9.67 -14.92 -1.58
N ALA A 341 10.83 -14.97 -2.24
CA ALA A 341 10.91 -15.25 -3.68
C ALA A 341 10.60 -16.72 -3.99
N LYS A 342 11.15 -17.66 -3.21
CA LYS A 342 10.88 -19.10 -3.34
C LYS A 342 9.39 -19.43 -3.16
N GLU A 343 8.72 -18.81 -2.18
CA GLU A 343 7.27 -18.98 -2.01
C GLU A 343 6.45 -18.48 -3.20
N ARG A 344 6.81 -17.33 -3.77
CA ARG A 344 6.11 -16.72 -4.91
C ARG A 344 6.32 -17.51 -6.20
N ALA A 345 7.51 -18.08 -6.40
CA ALA A 345 7.84 -18.92 -7.56
C ALA A 345 7.00 -20.21 -7.63
N VAL A 346 6.50 -20.71 -6.50
CA VAL A 346 5.66 -21.93 -6.42
C VAL A 346 4.19 -21.69 -6.74
N ALA A 347 3.70 -20.46 -6.60
CA ALA A 347 2.29 -20.13 -6.79
C ALA A 347 1.73 -20.48 -8.20
N PRO A 348 2.46 -20.26 -9.31
CA PRO A 348 2.04 -20.66 -10.65
C PRO A 348 1.90 -22.18 -10.80
N THR A 349 2.84 -22.95 -10.27
CA THR A 349 2.81 -24.43 -10.32
C THR A 349 1.62 -25.00 -9.55
N VAL A 350 1.33 -24.44 -8.37
CA VAL A 350 0.13 -24.78 -7.60
C VAL A 350 -1.15 -24.45 -8.39
N THR A 351 -1.13 -23.35 -9.13
CA THR A 351 -2.26 -22.93 -9.97
C THR A 351 -2.43 -23.89 -11.16
N ALA A 352 -1.35 -24.25 -11.85
CA ALA A 352 -1.34 -25.22 -12.94
C ALA A 352 -1.81 -26.61 -12.49
N LEU A 353 -1.36 -27.08 -11.32
CA LEU A 353 -1.79 -28.36 -10.73
C LEU A 353 -3.31 -28.38 -10.46
N ARG A 354 -3.84 -27.28 -9.91
CA ARG A 354 -5.28 -27.13 -9.66
C ARG A 354 -6.09 -27.07 -10.95
N THR A 355 -5.57 -26.42 -11.99
CA THR A 355 -6.20 -26.39 -13.32
C THR A 355 -6.20 -27.77 -13.96
N HIS A 356 -5.06 -28.47 -13.97
CA HIS A 356 -4.96 -29.83 -14.50
C HIS A 356 -5.93 -30.80 -13.82
N ALA A 357 -6.05 -30.73 -12.48
CA ALA A 357 -7.03 -31.52 -11.75
C ALA A 357 -8.48 -31.23 -12.20
N LYS A 358 -8.83 -29.97 -12.44
CA LYS A 358 -10.16 -29.60 -12.97
C LYS A 358 -10.39 -30.15 -14.37
N ASP A 359 -9.37 -30.11 -15.24
CA ASP A 359 -9.47 -30.60 -16.62
C ASP A 359 -9.67 -32.12 -16.66
N VAL A 360 -8.93 -32.87 -15.84
CA VAL A 360 -9.10 -34.32 -15.69
C VAL A 360 -10.51 -34.67 -15.19
N ILE A 361 -11.03 -33.93 -14.20
CA ILE A 361 -12.39 -34.14 -13.70
C ILE A 361 -13.43 -33.83 -14.77
N ALA A 362 -13.25 -32.76 -15.54
CA ALA A 362 -14.15 -32.40 -16.63
C ALA A 362 -14.20 -33.50 -17.69
N ALA A 363 -13.03 -34.00 -18.13
CA ALA A 363 -12.92 -35.08 -19.11
C ALA A 363 -13.56 -36.39 -18.63
N GLU A 364 -13.31 -36.79 -17.37
CA GLU A 364 -13.90 -38.03 -16.82
C GLU A 364 -15.39 -37.88 -16.55
N THR A 365 -15.85 -36.69 -16.16
CA THR A 365 -17.29 -36.40 -16.03
C THR A 365 -17.99 -36.51 -17.38
N GLU A 366 -17.43 -35.92 -18.44
CA GLU A 366 -17.99 -36.01 -19.80
C GLU A 366 -18.02 -37.47 -20.30
N ARG A 367 -16.97 -38.24 -20.00
CA ARG A 367 -16.90 -39.67 -20.33
C ARG A 367 -17.95 -40.50 -19.60
N LEU A 368 -18.16 -40.22 -18.31
CA LEU A 368 -19.22 -40.86 -17.52
C LEU A 368 -20.61 -40.49 -18.07
N GLU A 369 -20.81 -39.22 -18.42
CA GLU A 369 -22.09 -38.70 -18.92
C GLU A 369 -22.48 -39.38 -20.23
N LYS A 370 -21.53 -39.54 -21.16
CA LYS A 370 -21.74 -40.30 -22.40
C LYS A 370 -22.06 -41.78 -22.20
N LYS A 371 -21.62 -42.39 -21.08
CA LYS A 371 -21.70 -43.84 -20.88
C LYS A 371 -22.91 -44.27 -20.05
N ILE A 372 -23.28 -43.48 -19.05
CA ILE A 372 -24.37 -43.81 -18.11
C ILE A 372 -25.39 -42.67 -17.94
N GLY A 373 -25.20 -41.52 -18.59
CA GLY A 373 -26.06 -40.34 -18.43
C GLY A 373 -27.52 -40.57 -18.80
N GLU A 374 -27.81 -41.41 -19.80
CA GLU A 374 -29.19 -41.78 -20.16
C GLU A 374 -29.85 -42.76 -19.17
N SER A 375 -29.04 -43.41 -18.32
CA SER A 375 -29.47 -44.48 -17.39
C SER A 375 -29.41 -44.09 -15.92
N VAL A 376 -28.99 -42.86 -15.63
CA VAL A 376 -28.83 -42.32 -14.27
C VAL A 376 -29.52 -40.98 -14.20
N ASP A 377 -30.35 -40.78 -13.17
CA ASP A 377 -31.03 -39.51 -12.92
C ASP A 377 -30.01 -38.37 -12.74
N GLU A 378 -30.31 -37.20 -13.28
CA GLU A 378 -29.44 -36.03 -13.32
C GLU A 378 -29.06 -35.56 -11.90
N LYS A 379 -29.96 -35.76 -10.92
CA LYS A 379 -29.66 -35.52 -9.49
C LYS A 379 -28.56 -36.45 -8.96
N VAL A 380 -28.58 -37.72 -9.36
CA VAL A 380 -27.56 -38.70 -8.96
C VAL A 380 -26.25 -38.42 -9.68
N PHE A 381 -26.30 -38.08 -10.96
CA PHE A 381 -25.12 -37.71 -11.73
C PHE A 381 -24.43 -36.45 -11.20
N ALA A 382 -25.21 -35.45 -10.76
CA ALA A 382 -24.69 -34.27 -10.08
C ALA A 382 -23.96 -34.60 -8.76
N GLU A 383 -24.42 -35.59 -8.00
CA GLU A 383 -23.76 -36.04 -6.78
C GLU A 383 -22.47 -36.82 -7.08
N ILE A 384 -22.43 -37.58 -8.19
CA ILE A 384 -21.21 -38.22 -8.69
C ILE A 384 -20.18 -37.16 -9.09
N ARG A 385 -20.58 -36.12 -9.84
CA ARG A 385 -19.72 -34.99 -10.25
C ARG A 385 -19.14 -34.23 -9.04
N LYS A 386 -19.97 -33.98 -8.02
CA LYS A 386 -19.52 -33.38 -6.74
C LYS A 386 -18.56 -34.29 -5.98
N SER A 387 -18.77 -35.59 -6.02
CA SER A 387 -17.90 -36.56 -5.35
C SER A 387 -16.53 -36.66 -6.03
N LEU A 388 -16.49 -36.65 -7.36
CA LEU A 388 -15.24 -36.57 -8.14
C LEU A 388 -14.46 -35.28 -7.84
N HIS A 389 -15.15 -34.12 -7.79
CA HIS A 389 -14.55 -32.85 -7.38
C HIS A 389 -13.97 -32.91 -5.96
N ARG A 390 -14.72 -33.41 -4.99
CA ARG A 390 -14.25 -33.53 -3.59
C ARG A 390 -13.04 -34.45 -3.44
N VAL A 391 -13.00 -35.56 -4.19
CA VAL A 391 -11.87 -36.50 -4.17
C VAL A 391 -10.62 -35.83 -4.76
N ALA A 392 -10.75 -35.16 -5.91
CA ALA A 392 -9.62 -34.47 -6.53
C ALA A 392 -9.10 -33.32 -5.65
N GLU A 393 -9.99 -32.50 -5.06
CA GLU A 393 -9.59 -31.44 -4.13
C GLU A 393 -8.83 -31.98 -2.91
N LYS A 394 -9.28 -33.10 -2.33
CA LYS A 394 -8.57 -33.75 -1.23
C LYS A 394 -7.21 -34.29 -1.65
N LEU A 395 -7.09 -34.87 -2.85
CA LEU A 395 -5.84 -35.41 -3.37
C LEU A 395 -4.80 -34.32 -3.70
N ILE A 396 -5.23 -33.13 -4.17
CA ILE A 396 -4.32 -32.03 -4.51
C ILE A 396 -4.00 -31.10 -3.32
N HIS A 397 -4.82 -31.10 -2.26
CA HIS A 397 -4.62 -30.23 -1.10
C HIS A 397 -3.28 -30.50 -0.42
N THR A 398 -2.99 -31.75 -0.05
CA THR A 398 -1.76 -32.11 0.65
C THR A 398 -0.50 -31.84 -0.20
N PRO A 399 -0.42 -32.22 -1.49
CA PRO A 399 0.70 -31.82 -2.34
C PRO A 399 0.86 -30.29 -2.47
N THR A 400 -0.24 -29.54 -2.57
CA THR A 400 -0.19 -28.08 -2.65
C THR A 400 0.40 -27.44 -1.39
N VAL A 401 -0.01 -27.91 -0.20
CA VAL A 401 0.50 -27.43 1.08
C VAL A 401 1.97 -27.83 1.25
N LYS A 402 2.30 -29.11 0.98
CA LYS A 402 3.68 -29.60 1.12
C LYS A 402 4.66 -28.93 0.19
N VAL A 403 4.28 -28.62 -1.05
CA VAL A 403 5.18 -27.92 -1.97
C VAL A 403 5.43 -26.47 -1.57
N LYS A 404 4.46 -25.79 -0.93
CA LYS A 404 4.71 -24.46 -0.33
C LYS A 404 5.64 -24.55 0.88
N GLU A 405 5.43 -25.52 1.77
CA GLU A 405 6.29 -25.74 2.94
C GLU A 405 7.73 -26.12 2.53
N LEU A 406 7.86 -26.99 1.53
CA LEU A 406 9.16 -27.49 1.06
C LEU A 406 9.91 -26.46 0.21
N ALA A 407 9.23 -25.50 -0.41
CA ALA A 407 9.87 -24.38 -1.11
C ALA A 407 10.61 -23.42 -0.16
N VAL A 408 10.22 -23.39 1.12
CA VAL A 408 10.84 -22.57 2.16
C VAL A 408 11.96 -23.34 2.89
N SER A 409 11.93 -24.68 2.84
CA SER A 409 13.02 -25.50 3.38
C SER A 409 14.19 -25.60 2.41
N ASP A 410 15.41 -25.60 2.94
CA ASP A 410 16.68 -25.61 2.19
C ASP A 410 16.99 -26.99 1.53
N SER A 411 16.01 -27.55 0.82
CA SER A 411 16.14 -28.82 0.12
C SER A 411 16.60 -28.61 -1.31
N ASP A 412 17.67 -29.31 -1.73
CA ASP A 412 18.21 -29.35 -3.11
C ASP A 412 17.20 -29.84 -4.19
N VAL A 413 15.98 -30.19 -3.80
CA VAL A 413 14.97 -30.77 -4.68
C VAL A 413 13.96 -29.70 -5.07
N ASP A 414 13.93 -29.35 -6.36
CA ASP A 414 12.89 -28.49 -6.94
C ASP A 414 11.56 -29.24 -7.03
N TYR A 415 10.81 -29.19 -5.92
CA TYR A 415 9.49 -29.83 -5.80
C TYR A 415 8.45 -29.25 -6.77
N ALA A 416 8.61 -27.99 -7.20
CA ALA A 416 7.74 -27.41 -8.21
C ALA A 416 7.97 -28.07 -9.57
N GLN A 417 9.24 -28.27 -9.94
CA GLN A 417 9.59 -28.98 -11.17
C GLN A 417 9.20 -30.47 -11.12
N ALA A 418 9.34 -31.11 -9.96
CA ALA A 418 8.87 -32.47 -9.75
C ALA A 418 7.35 -32.59 -9.97
N LEU A 419 6.55 -31.63 -9.49
CA LEU A 419 5.10 -31.61 -9.75
C LEU A 419 4.77 -31.39 -11.24
N ILE A 420 5.51 -30.52 -11.92
CA ILE A 420 5.33 -30.28 -13.37
C ILE A 420 5.54 -31.59 -14.14
N GLN A 421 6.58 -32.35 -13.80
CA GLN A 421 6.87 -33.62 -14.48
C GLN A 421 5.91 -34.75 -14.08
N LEU A 422 5.59 -34.88 -12.79
CA LEU A 422 4.74 -35.95 -12.28
C LEU A 422 3.28 -35.84 -12.77
N PHE A 423 2.80 -34.62 -12.99
CA PHE A 423 1.43 -34.34 -13.42
C PHE A 423 1.34 -33.80 -14.85
N ASP A 424 2.44 -33.80 -15.61
CA ASP A 424 2.53 -33.28 -16.99
C ASP A 424 1.87 -31.90 -17.14
N LEU A 425 2.22 -30.98 -16.23
CA LEU A 425 1.61 -29.65 -16.18
C LEU A 425 2.18 -28.75 -17.28
N PRO A 426 1.36 -27.88 -17.91
CA PRO A 426 1.89 -26.90 -18.85
C PRO A 426 2.93 -26.01 -18.16
N THR A 427 4.11 -25.90 -18.76
CA THR A 427 5.15 -24.97 -18.32
C THR A 427 4.69 -23.55 -18.64
N ILE A 428 4.00 -22.92 -17.70
CA ILE A 428 3.67 -21.51 -17.79
C ILE A 428 4.97 -20.75 -17.53
N LYS A 429 5.64 -20.27 -18.60
CA LYS A 429 6.61 -19.17 -18.45
C LYS A 429 5.85 -18.02 -17.82
N VAL A 430 6.16 -17.68 -16.57
CA VAL A 430 5.49 -16.61 -15.84
C VAL A 430 5.90 -15.31 -16.52
N ALA A 431 5.02 -14.73 -17.34
CA ALA A 431 5.18 -13.34 -17.76
C ALA A 431 5.09 -12.50 -16.50
N HIS A 432 6.22 -12.01 -16.03
CA HIS A 432 6.29 -11.26 -14.80
C HIS A 432 5.44 -9.98 -14.91
N ALA A 433 4.48 -9.79 -14.01
CA ALA A 433 3.53 -8.69 -14.07
C ALA A 433 4.20 -7.33 -13.79
N LYS A 434 3.88 -6.27 -14.55
CA LYS A 434 4.42 -4.91 -14.37
C LYS A 434 3.80 -4.18 -13.15
N ALA A 435 4.55 -3.30 -12.47
CA ALA A 435 4.14 -2.59 -11.24
C ALA A 435 3.67 -1.12 -11.46
N THR A 436 2.88 -0.53 -10.52
CA THR A 436 2.25 0.85 -10.60
C THR A 436 2.29 1.65 -9.24
N PRO A 437 2.30 3.03 -9.16
CA PRO A 437 2.90 3.86 -8.06
C PRO A 437 2.06 4.90 -7.19
N GLU A 438 2.74 5.49 -6.15
CA GLU A 438 2.58 6.74 -5.30
C GLU A 438 1.74 6.84 -3.97
N THR A 439 2.30 7.54 -2.95
CA THR A 439 1.67 7.92 -1.64
C THR A 439 0.91 9.25 -1.74
N LYS A 440 -0.38 9.30 -1.44
CA LYS A 440 -1.31 10.40 -1.74
C LYS A 440 -1.83 11.11 -0.48
N VAL A 441 -1.84 12.45 -0.49
CA VAL A 441 -2.17 13.30 0.67
C VAL A 441 -3.30 14.28 0.34
N ALA A 442 -4.22 14.53 1.29
CA ALA A 442 -5.28 15.53 1.18
C ALA A 442 -5.36 16.44 2.41
N LYS A 443 -5.99 17.62 2.28
CA LYS A 443 -6.29 18.54 3.40
C LYS A 443 -7.77 18.50 3.78
N ALA A 444 -8.08 18.52 5.06
CA ALA A 444 -9.43 18.61 5.60
C ALA A 444 -9.76 20.06 6.03
N SER A 445 -10.83 20.63 5.45
CA SER A 445 -11.19 22.04 5.60
C SER A 445 -12.53 22.30 6.30
N SER A 446 -13.32 21.26 6.62
CA SER A 446 -14.60 21.44 7.32
C SER A 446 -14.91 20.23 8.21
N PRO A 447 -15.39 20.46 9.45
CA PRO A 447 -15.85 19.42 10.37
C PRO A 447 -17.29 18.96 10.10
N GLU A 448 -18.00 19.58 9.15
CA GLU A 448 -19.35 19.18 8.80
C GLU A 448 -19.39 17.72 8.35
N HIS A 449 -20.51 17.03 8.62
CA HIS A 449 -20.73 15.67 8.15
C HIS A 449 -20.48 15.63 6.64
N ILE A 450 -19.39 14.98 6.24
CA ILE A 450 -19.11 14.74 4.84
C ILE A 450 -20.06 13.63 4.42
N GLU A 451 -21.26 14.03 3.99
CA GLU A 451 -22.12 13.13 3.24
C GLU A 451 -21.28 12.64 2.08
N ALA A 452 -21.11 11.33 1.98
CA ALA A 452 -20.75 10.75 0.70
C ALA A 452 -21.99 10.83 -0.21
N ASP A 453 -22.49 12.03 -0.51
CA ASP A 453 -23.76 12.30 -1.22
C ASP A 453 -23.76 11.77 -2.67
N GLY A 454 -22.61 11.30 -3.15
CA GLY A 454 -22.40 10.82 -4.51
C GLY A 454 -22.18 11.94 -5.53
N LEU A 455 -22.23 13.21 -5.10
CA LEU A 455 -21.98 14.40 -5.92
C LEU A 455 -20.53 14.90 -5.76
N ARG A 456 -19.94 14.71 -4.57
CA ARG A 456 -18.52 14.99 -4.30
C ARG A 456 -17.83 13.70 -3.86
N PRO A 457 -16.91 13.13 -4.65
CA PRO A 457 -16.11 12.00 -4.18
C PRO A 457 -15.37 12.42 -2.91
N VAL A 458 -15.45 11.63 -1.86
CA VAL A 458 -14.43 11.65 -0.81
C VAL A 458 -13.11 11.45 -1.54
N ALA A 459 -12.24 12.46 -1.51
CA ALA A 459 -11.05 12.57 -2.34
C ALA A 459 -10.34 11.22 -2.46
N ASP A 460 -10.00 10.86 -3.71
CA ASP A 460 -9.38 9.61 -4.14
C ASP A 460 -9.18 8.58 -3.03
N HIS A 461 -10.08 7.60 -2.85
CA HIS A 461 -9.65 6.21 -2.84
C HIS A 461 -8.42 5.82 -2.03
N THR A 462 -7.30 6.19 -2.64
CA THR A 462 -5.89 5.90 -2.45
C THR A 462 -5.15 6.90 -1.56
N LEU A 463 -5.84 7.80 -0.88
CA LEU A 463 -5.20 8.68 0.10
C LEU A 463 -4.57 7.86 1.24
N ASP A 464 -3.32 8.16 1.53
CA ASP A 464 -2.55 7.61 2.65
C ASP A 464 -2.58 8.55 3.87
N VAL A 465 -2.81 9.85 3.66
CA VAL A 465 -2.75 10.86 4.73
C VAL A 465 -3.81 11.94 4.54
N VAL A 466 -4.45 12.34 5.63
CA VAL A 466 -5.30 13.53 5.72
C VAL A 466 -4.71 14.54 6.71
N GLU A 467 -4.36 15.71 6.21
CA GLU A 467 -3.82 16.84 6.96
C GLU A 467 -4.95 17.78 7.42
N PRO A 468 -4.98 18.22 8.69
CA PRO A 468 -5.93 19.20 9.18
C PRO A 468 -5.59 20.61 8.68
N GLU A 469 -6.59 21.48 8.52
CA GLU A 469 -6.35 22.89 8.20
C GLU A 469 -5.60 23.64 9.31
N HIS A 470 -5.83 23.27 10.57
CA HIS A 470 -5.20 23.85 11.75
C HIS A 470 -4.55 22.75 12.61
N PRO A 471 -3.30 22.35 12.31
CA PRO A 471 -2.65 21.23 12.97
C PRO A 471 -2.31 21.53 14.43
N THR A 472 -2.67 20.61 15.33
CA THR A 472 -2.27 20.66 16.75
C THR A 472 -0.94 19.93 17.02
N GLY A 473 -0.32 19.35 15.98
CA GLY A 473 0.92 18.57 16.08
C GLY A 473 0.73 17.10 16.47
N ARG A 474 -0.51 16.63 16.70
CA ARG A 474 -0.79 15.22 17.01
C ARG A 474 -1.12 14.44 15.74
N THR A 475 -0.60 13.22 15.63
CA THR A 475 -0.92 12.26 14.56
C THR A 475 -1.64 11.05 15.15
N ILE A 476 -2.64 10.53 14.43
CA ILE A 476 -3.30 9.25 14.73
C ILE A 476 -3.30 8.34 13.50
N ARG A 477 -3.31 7.02 13.74
CA ARG A 477 -3.37 6.01 12.68
C ARG A 477 -4.77 5.40 12.60
N LEU A 478 -5.41 5.50 11.46
CA LEU A 478 -6.73 4.95 11.18
C LEU A 478 -6.59 3.72 10.29
N GLY A 479 -6.96 2.56 10.81
CA GLY A 479 -6.91 1.29 10.09
C GLY A 479 -8.11 1.06 9.17
N THR A 480 -7.82 0.55 7.97
CA THR A 480 -8.83 0.19 6.97
C THR A 480 -8.44 -1.04 6.17
N ARG A 481 -9.40 -1.64 5.47
CA ARG A 481 -9.14 -2.72 4.49
C ARG A 481 -8.83 -2.16 3.12
N ARG A 482 -8.15 -2.93 2.28
CA ARG A 482 -7.78 -2.53 0.90
C ARG A 482 -8.94 -2.33 -0.07
N SER A 483 -10.12 -2.87 0.23
CA SER A 483 -11.28 -2.72 -0.67
C SER A 483 -11.64 -1.24 -0.84
N GLN A 484 -11.93 -0.81 -2.07
CA GLN A 484 -12.30 0.57 -2.38
C GLN A 484 -13.38 1.11 -1.42
N LEU A 485 -14.44 0.34 -1.16
CA LEU A 485 -15.51 0.74 -0.24
C LEU A 485 -15.00 1.00 1.19
N ALA A 486 -14.15 0.13 1.73
CA ALA A 486 -13.61 0.30 3.08
C ALA A 486 -12.74 1.55 3.18
N ARG A 487 -11.90 1.79 2.16
CA ARG A 487 -11.05 2.99 2.11
C ARG A 487 -11.88 4.25 1.97
N SER A 488 -12.84 4.30 1.05
CA SER A 488 -13.75 5.46 0.91
C SER A 488 -14.46 5.82 2.22
N GLN A 489 -14.94 4.82 2.97
CA GLN A 489 -15.54 5.02 4.30
C GLN A 489 -14.55 5.59 5.31
N SER A 490 -13.34 5.01 5.33
CA SER A 490 -12.28 5.36 6.27
C SER A 490 -11.72 6.76 6.02
N THR A 491 -11.52 7.12 4.75
CA THR A 491 -11.11 8.46 4.32
C THR A 491 -12.14 9.52 4.72
N ALA A 492 -13.45 9.22 4.60
CA ALA A 492 -14.50 10.15 5.01
C ALA A 492 -14.43 10.45 6.51
N ILE A 493 -14.21 9.42 7.33
CA ILE A 493 -14.01 9.57 8.78
C ILE A 493 -12.69 10.26 9.09
N ALA A 494 -11.61 9.98 8.36
CA ALA A 494 -10.31 10.63 8.53
C ALA A 494 -10.41 12.15 8.33
N HIS A 495 -11.11 12.61 7.29
CA HIS A 495 -11.38 14.03 7.08
C HIS A 495 -12.17 14.66 8.23
N GLN A 496 -13.22 14.00 8.71
CA GLN A 496 -14.02 14.50 9.83
C GLN A 496 -13.20 14.58 11.12
N ILE A 497 -12.40 13.56 11.43
CA ILE A 497 -11.51 13.59 12.60
C ILE A 497 -10.50 14.73 12.45
N ALA A 498 -9.79 14.82 11.32
CA ALA A 498 -8.78 15.86 11.11
C ALA A 498 -9.36 17.27 11.24
N ALA A 499 -10.53 17.53 10.67
CA ALA A 499 -11.18 18.84 10.76
C ALA A 499 -11.73 19.15 12.16
N LEU A 500 -12.23 18.16 12.90
CA LEU A 500 -12.78 18.37 14.25
C LEU A 500 -11.72 18.58 15.32
N THR A 501 -10.58 17.89 15.20
CA THR A 501 -9.58 17.81 16.25
C THR A 501 -8.30 18.58 15.94
N GLY A 502 -8.05 18.87 14.66
CA GLY A 502 -6.77 19.39 14.20
C GLY A 502 -5.65 18.34 14.23
N TRP A 503 -5.98 17.05 14.29
CA TRP A 503 -5.00 15.96 14.24
C TRP A 503 -4.72 15.54 12.80
N ARG A 504 -3.47 15.18 12.53
CA ARG A 504 -3.08 14.50 11.30
C ARG A 504 -3.54 13.05 11.36
N VAL A 505 -4.19 12.57 10.30
CA VAL A 505 -4.72 11.19 10.24
C VAL A 505 -4.00 10.42 9.15
N GLU A 506 -3.26 9.38 9.54
CA GLU A 506 -2.63 8.42 8.62
C GLU A 506 -3.57 7.25 8.38
N ILE A 507 -3.81 6.90 7.12
CA ILE A 507 -4.65 5.76 6.75
C ILE A 507 -3.76 4.54 6.55
N VAL A 508 -3.96 3.52 7.38
CA VAL A 508 -3.15 2.30 7.39
C VAL A 508 -3.97 1.13 6.83
N GLU A 509 -3.52 0.56 5.71
CA GLU A 509 -4.15 -0.62 5.13
C GLU A 509 -3.75 -1.90 5.88
N VAL A 510 -4.75 -2.64 6.36
CA VAL A 510 -4.57 -3.96 6.98
C VAL A 510 -4.96 -5.04 5.97
N VAL A 511 -4.06 -5.99 5.74
CA VAL A 511 -4.31 -7.14 4.84
C VAL A 511 -5.17 -8.17 5.58
N THR A 512 -6.37 -8.47 5.05
CA THR A 512 -7.25 -9.51 5.62
C THR A 512 -7.20 -10.79 4.78
N GLU A 513 -7.40 -11.97 5.40
CA GLU A 513 -7.55 -13.25 4.66
C GLU A 513 -8.71 -13.22 3.66
N GLY A 514 -9.75 -12.44 3.96
CA GLY A 514 -10.91 -12.21 3.10
C GLY A 514 -10.63 -11.37 1.84
N ASP A 515 -9.49 -10.68 1.76
CA ASP A 515 -9.03 -9.98 0.54
C ASP A 515 -8.29 -10.93 -0.43
N VAL A 516 -7.94 -12.14 0.03
CA VAL A 516 -7.12 -13.12 -0.70
C VAL A 516 -7.89 -14.42 -1.02
N ASN A 517 -9.01 -14.69 -0.34
CA ASN A 517 -9.73 -15.97 -0.41
C ASN A 517 -11.13 -15.86 -1.06
N MET A 518 -11.37 -16.63 -2.14
CA MET A 518 -12.62 -16.62 -2.93
C MET A 518 -13.62 -17.74 -2.57
N SER A 519 -13.36 -18.54 -1.52
CA SER A 519 -14.14 -19.75 -1.17
C SER A 519 -15.54 -19.45 -0.59
N PRO A 520 -16.53 -20.36 -0.69
CA PRO A 520 -17.90 -20.12 -0.22
C PRO A 520 -18.06 -19.74 1.27
N LEU A 521 -18.42 -18.48 1.57
CA LEU A 521 -18.80 -17.96 2.92
C LEU A 521 -19.72 -18.88 3.73
N ALA A 522 -20.64 -19.63 3.09
CA ALA A 522 -21.54 -20.56 3.77
C ALA A 522 -20.81 -21.75 4.44
N GLY A 523 -19.53 -21.96 4.15
CA GLY A 523 -18.67 -22.95 4.82
C GLY A 523 -17.73 -22.37 5.87
N PHE A 524 -17.68 -21.04 6.04
CA PHE A 524 -16.96 -20.39 7.13
C PHE A 524 -17.96 -20.14 8.27
N GLY A 525 -18.15 -21.16 9.12
CA GLY A 525 -18.72 -20.92 10.45
C GLY A 525 -17.76 -20.00 11.21
N GLY A 526 -18.03 -18.69 11.20
CA GLY A 526 -17.16 -17.70 11.81
C GLY A 526 -17.59 -16.28 11.48
N THR A 527 -18.36 -15.69 12.40
CA THR A 527 -18.56 -14.25 12.53
C THR A 527 -17.21 -13.52 12.44
N GLY A 528 -17.02 -12.66 11.43
CA GLY A 528 -15.95 -11.65 11.47
C GLY A 528 -14.63 -11.91 10.72
N VAL A 529 -14.56 -12.80 9.72
CA VAL A 529 -13.35 -13.00 8.87
C VAL A 529 -12.76 -11.69 8.30
N PHE A 530 -13.61 -10.67 8.12
CA PHE A 530 -13.22 -9.35 7.62
C PHE A 530 -12.88 -8.32 8.70
N VAL A 531 -13.29 -8.57 9.95
CA VAL A 531 -13.16 -7.65 11.08
C VAL A 531 -11.93 -8.00 11.92
N SER A 532 -11.59 -9.30 11.99
CA SER A 532 -10.53 -9.84 12.84
C SER A 532 -9.15 -9.20 12.61
N ALA A 533 -8.70 -9.01 11.37
CA ALA A 533 -7.36 -8.47 11.12
C ALA A 533 -7.24 -6.99 11.53
N VAL A 534 -8.27 -6.18 11.29
CA VAL A 534 -8.26 -4.76 11.68
C VAL A 534 -8.34 -4.63 13.21
N ARG A 535 -9.18 -5.44 13.88
CA ARG A 535 -9.21 -5.52 15.35
C ARG A 535 -7.87 -6.01 15.92
N GLN A 536 -7.21 -6.97 15.27
CA GLN A 536 -5.88 -7.43 15.66
C GLN A 536 -4.84 -6.30 15.54
N ALA A 537 -4.91 -5.46 14.52
CA ALA A 537 -4.03 -4.29 14.41
C ALA A 537 -4.26 -3.27 15.54
N LEU A 538 -5.50 -3.08 16.01
CA LEU A 538 -5.81 -2.31 17.23
C LEU A 538 -5.17 -2.94 18.48
N HIS A 539 -5.32 -4.26 18.64
CA HIS A 539 -4.71 -5.05 19.72
C HIS A 539 -3.19 -5.13 19.69
N GLN A 540 -2.57 -4.84 18.56
CA GLN A 540 -1.11 -4.79 18.39
C GLN A 540 -0.56 -3.36 18.44
N GLY A 541 -1.42 -2.35 18.64
CA GLY A 541 -1.00 -0.95 18.68
C GLY A 541 -0.49 -0.42 17.34
N GLN A 542 -0.81 -1.10 16.23
CA GLN A 542 -0.40 -0.70 14.87
C GLN A 542 -1.27 0.44 14.32
N ILE A 543 -2.52 0.50 14.77
CA ILE A 543 -3.50 1.54 14.45
C ILE A 543 -4.17 2.00 15.74
N ASP A 544 -4.74 3.20 15.75
CA ASP A 544 -5.38 3.80 16.93
C ASP A 544 -6.91 3.80 16.85
N VAL A 545 -7.43 3.85 15.62
CA VAL A 545 -8.86 3.87 15.31
C VAL A 545 -9.12 2.89 14.18
N ALA A 546 -10.22 2.14 14.24
CA ALA A 546 -10.71 1.31 13.13
C ALA A 546 -12.09 1.77 12.68
N VAL A 547 -12.36 1.73 11.36
CA VAL A 547 -13.65 2.08 10.78
C VAL A 547 -14.26 0.87 10.08
N HIS A 548 -15.49 0.53 10.45
CA HIS A 548 -16.23 -0.61 9.92
C HIS A 548 -17.60 -0.21 9.41
N SER A 549 -18.14 -0.97 8.45
CA SER A 549 -19.58 -0.99 8.21
C SER A 549 -20.24 -1.74 9.36
N LEU A 550 -21.15 -1.07 10.09
CA LEU A 550 -21.68 -1.58 11.37
C LEU A 550 -22.45 -2.91 11.22
N LYS A 551 -23.14 -3.09 10.09
CA LYS A 551 -23.80 -4.36 9.74
C LYS A 551 -22.86 -5.57 9.59
N ASP A 552 -21.57 -5.35 9.39
CA ASP A 552 -20.57 -6.41 9.20
C ASP A 552 -19.88 -6.77 10.53
N LEU A 553 -20.14 -6.01 11.61
CA LEU A 553 -19.61 -6.31 12.94
C LEU A 553 -20.44 -7.40 13.64
N PRO A 554 -19.79 -8.38 14.29
CA PRO A 554 -20.47 -9.33 15.19
C PRO A 554 -21.27 -8.60 16.27
N THR A 555 -22.38 -9.18 16.71
CA THR A 555 -23.18 -8.66 17.83
C THR A 555 -22.49 -8.84 19.18
N THR A 556 -21.63 -9.87 19.31
CA THR A 556 -20.82 -10.10 20.49
C THR A 556 -19.72 -9.02 20.63
N PRO A 557 -19.57 -8.41 21.81
CA PRO A 557 -18.45 -7.52 22.10
C PRO A 557 -17.09 -8.21 21.94
N GLU A 558 -16.07 -7.43 21.56
CA GLU A 558 -14.69 -7.90 21.52
C GLU A 558 -13.96 -7.46 22.80
N PRO A 559 -13.42 -8.36 23.62
CA PRO A 559 -12.65 -7.99 24.80
C PRO A 559 -11.49 -7.04 24.46
N GLY A 560 -11.30 -5.98 25.22
CA GLY A 560 -10.21 -5.02 24.99
C GLY A 560 -10.41 -4.06 23.82
N ILE A 561 -11.54 -4.10 23.11
CA ILE A 561 -11.94 -3.14 22.07
C ILE A 561 -13.33 -2.59 22.41
N GLN A 562 -13.53 -1.30 22.15
CA GLN A 562 -14.81 -0.64 22.39
C GLN A 562 -15.25 0.16 21.17
N LEU A 563 -16.57 0.20 20.98
CA LEU A 563 -17.21 1.10 20.03
C LEU A 563 -17.15 2.52 20.57
N ALA A 564 -16.37 3.38 19.92
CA ALA A 564 -16.11 4.75 20.37
C ALA A 564 -17.12 5.75 19.81
N ALA A 565 -17.61 5.54 18.59
CA ALA A 565 -18.63 6.39 17.97
C ALA A 565 -19.38 5.66 16.85
N ILE A 566 -20.64 6.08 16.64
CA ILE A 566 -21.46 5.71 15.50
C ILE A 566 -21.88 7.02 14.82
N PRO A 567 -21.32 7.35 13.64
CA PRO A 567 -21.71 8.54 12.89
C PRO A 567 -23.15 8.49 12.38
N PRO A 568 -23.72 9.67 12.00
CA PRO A 568 -25.03 9.72 11.37
C PRO A 568 -25.17 8.71 10.23
N ARG A 569 -26.26 7.93 10.29
CA ARG A 569 -26.56 6.90 9.30
C ARG A 569 -26.89 7.51 7.95
N VAL A 570 -26.23 7.03 6.91
CA VAL A 570 -26.67 7.30 5.52
C VAL A 570 -27.83 6.37 5.15
N ASP A 571 -28.63 6.80 4.17
CA ASP A 571 -29.82 6.07 3.73
C ASP A 571 -29.58 4.54 3.59
N PRO A 572 -30.35 3.73 4.35
CA PRO A 572 -30.12 2.31 4.51
C PRO A 572 -30.73 1.45 3.40
N ALA A 573 -31.43 2.03 2.43
CA ALA A 573 -32.10 1.29 1.36
C ALA A 573 -31.14 0.39 0.56
N ASP A 574 -31.73 -0.57 -0.15
CA ASP A 574 -31.03 -1.29 -1.21
C ASP A 574 -31.40 -0.67 -2.56
N VAL A 575 -30.45 -0.70 -3.50
CA VAL A 575 -30.64 -0.25 -4.87
C VAL A 575 -30.53 -1.43 -5.83
N LEU A 576 -31.30 -1.37 -6.90
CA LEU A 576 -31.14 -2.24 -8.06
C LEU A 576 -30.38 -1.48 -9.16
N ILE A 577 -29.41 -2.16 -9.76
CA ILE A 577 -28.71 -1.70 -10.96
C ILE A 577 -29.06 -2.71 -12.06
N GLY A 578 -30.00 -2.33 -12.92
CA GLY A 578 -30.52 -3.15 -14.01
C GLY A 578 -29.86 -2.83 -15.35
N ARG A 579 -29.86 -3.81 -16.25
CA ARG A 579 -29.52 -3.58 -17.66
C ARG A 579 -30.50 -2.58 -18.28
N ASP A 580 -30.04 -1.88 -19.31
CA ASP A 580 -30.87 -0.97 -20.13
C ASP A 580 -31.62 0.11 -19.32
N GLY A 581 -31.21 0.39 -18.08
CA GLY A 581 -31.88 1.35 -17.20
C GLY A 581 -33.14 0.83 -16.52
N LEU A 582 -33.43 -0.48 -16.59
CA LEU A 582 -34.68 -1.05 -16.08
C LEU A 582 -34.73 -1.12 -14.55
N GLY A 583 -35.87 -0.74 -13.99
CA GLY A 583 -36.20 -0.96 -12.58
C GLY A 583 -36.65 -2.39 -12.27
N LEU A 584 -36.82 -2.72 -10.98
CA LEU A 584 -37.17 -4.08 -10.55
C LEU A 584 -38.49 -4.55 -11.16
N SER A 585 -39.48 -3.67 -11.28
CA SER A 585 -40.80 -3.99 -11.84
C SER A 585 -40.78 -4.14 -13.38
N GLU A 586 -39.80 -3.54 -14.04
CA GLU A 586 -39.70 -3.48 -15.50
C GLU A 586 -38.87 -4.63 -16.09
N LEU A 587 -38.11 -5.34 -15.25
CA LEU A 587 -37.35 -6.52 -15.67
C LEU A 587 -38.26 -7.59 -16.28
N PRO A 588 -37.94 -8.15 -17.47
CA PRO A 588 -38.69 -9.24 -18.08
C PRO A 588 -38.79 -10.49 -17.19
N ALA A 589 -39.86 -11.26 -17.35
CA ALA A 589 -39.96 -12.57 -16.71
C ALA A 589 -38.77 -13.48 -17.09
N GLY A 590 -38.22 -14.18 -16.11
CA GLY A 590 -37.03 -15.01 -16.24
C GLY A 590 -35.70 -14.25 -16.11
N SER A 591 -35.71 -12.94 -15.82
CA SER A 591 -34.48 -12.15 -15.64
C SER A 591 -33.64 -12.69 -14.48
N VAL A 592 -32.32 -12.67 -14.64
CA VAL A 592 -31.34 -13.13 -13.65
C VAL A 592 -30.86 -11.97 -12.79
N VAL A 593 -31.26 -11.93 -11.52
CA VAL A 593 -30.90 -10.88 -10.56
C VAL A 593 -29.87 -11.37 -9.55
N GLY A 594 -28.74 -10.69 -9.47
CA GLY A 594 -27.63 -11.04 -8.60
C GLY A 594 -27.74 -10.49 -7.18
N THR A 595 -27.49 -11.34 -6.17
CA THR A 595 -27.23 -10.91 -4.79
C THR A 595 -26.45 -11.97 -4.02
N GLY A 596 -25.50 -11.55 -3.18
CA GLY A 596 -24.81 -12.44 -2.23
C GLY A 596 -25.49 -12.54 -0.86
N SER A 597 -26.57 -11.78 -0.63
CA SER A 597 -27.27 -11.70 0.66
C SER A 597 -28.50 -12.62 0.68
N PRO A 598 -28.59 -13.59 1.61
CA PRO A 598 -29.78 -14.42 1.80
C PRO A 598 -31.04 -13.59 2.07
N ARG A 599 -30.93 -12.55 2.90
CA ARG A 599 -32.00 -11.56 3.15
C ARG A 599 -32.57 -10.95 1.86
N ARG A 600 -31.70 -10.49 0.96
CA ARG A 600 -32.16 -9.93 -0.33
C ARG A 600 -32.75 -11.01 -1.22
N ALA A 601 -32.18 -12.21 -1.21
CA ALA A 601 -32.61 -13.27 -2.08
C ALA A 601 -34.04 -13.74 -1.76
N VAL A 602 -34.38 -13.88 -0.48
CA VAL A 602 -35.74 -14.27 -0.08
C VAL A 602 -36.76 -13.16 -0.39
N GLN A 603 -36.42 -11.89 -0.13
CA GLN A 603 -37.30 -10.75 -0.42
C GLN A 603 -37.52 -10.54 -1.93
N LEU A 604 -36.48 -10.71 -2.75
CA LEU A 604 -36.61 -10.66 -4.21
C LEU A 604 -37.55 -11.75 -4.75
N ARG A 605 -37.44 -12.98 -4.26
CA ARG A 605 -38.31 -14.09 -4.70
C ARG A 605 -39.76 -13.86 -4.27
N ALA A 606 -39.98 -13.24 -3.12
CA ALA A 606 -41.32 -12.87 -2.67
C ALA A 606 -41.92 -11.74 -3.51
N ALA A 607 -41.14 -10.72 -3.87
CA ALA A 607 -41.60 -9.57 -4.66
C ALA A 607 -41.76 -9.89 -6.15
N ARG A 608 -40.88 -10.73 -6.72
CA ARG A 608 -40.86 -11.16 -8.12
C ARG A 608 -40.63 -12.68 -8.20
N PRO A 609 -41.68 -13.50 -8.09
CA PRO A 609 -41.54 -14.96 -8.19
C PRO A 609 -41.08 -15.45 -9.58
N ASP A 610 -41.16 -14.58 -10.58
CA ASP A 610 -40.87 -14.85 -11.98
C ASP A 610 -39.42 -14.52 -12.40
N ILE A 611 -38.56 -14.03 -11.49
CA ILE A 611 -37.12 -13.81 -11.76
C ILE A 611 -36.24 -14.92 -11.17
N GLU A 612 -35.07 -15.14 -11.76
CA GLU A 612 -34.04 -16.03 -11.21
C GLU A 612 -33.11 -15.23 -10.27
N VAL A 613 -33.04 -15.59 -8.99
CA VAL A 613 -32.09 -14.97 -8.06
C VAL A 613 -30.81 -15.80 -7.98
N ARG A 614 -29.68 -15.18 -8.38
CA ARG A 614 -28.37 -15.83 -8.44
C ARG A 614 -27.40 -15.28 -7.40
N GLY A 615 -26.68 -16.18 -6.73
CA GLY A 615 -25.61 -15.85 -5.80
C GLY A 615 -24.45 -15.14 -6.51
N VAL A 616 -24.04 -13.98 -6.01
CA VAL A 616 -22.97 -13.17 -6.63
C VAL A 616 -21.93 -12.74 -5.59
N ARG A 617 -20.66 -12.76 -5.99
CA ARG A 617 -19.48 -12.41 -5.16
C ARG A 617 -18.67 -11.28 -5.80
N GLY A 618 -17.58 -10.91 -5.14
CA GLY A 618 -16.75 -9.79 -5.53
C GLY A 618 -17.17 -8.49 -4.84
N ASN A 619 -16.34 -7.46 -5.02
CA ASN A 619 -16.60 -6.10 -4.58
C ASN A 619 -17.73 -5.45 -5.39
N VAL A 620 -18.13 -4.22 -5.03
CA VAL A 620 -19.20 -3.50 -5.72
C VAL A 620 -18.94 -3.40 -7.23
N ASP A 621 -17.71 -3.14 -7.64
CA ASP A 621 -17.36 -2.98 -9.07
C ASP A 621 -17.57 -4.26 -9.87
N THR A 622 -17.08 -5.39 -9.35
CA THR A 622 -17.22 -6.70 -10.01
C THR A 622 -18.69 -7.06 -10.19
N ARG A 623 -19.51 -6.73 -9.17
CA ARG A 623 -20.95 -7.01 -9.18
C ARG A 623 -21.70 -6.17 -10.21
N ILE A 624 -21.36 -4.88 -10.33
CA ILE A 624 -21.93 -4.01 -11.36
C ILE A 624 -21.45 -4.43 -12.75
N ALA A 625 -20.19 -4.82 -12.89
CA ALA A 625 -19.63 -5.33 -14.14
C ALA A 625 -20.37 -6.57 -14.64
N HIS A 626 -20.85 -7.46 -13.77
CA HIS A 626 -21.67 -8.59 -14.19
C HIS A 626 -22.97 -8.20 -14.89
N VAL A 627 -23.57 -7.05 -14.56
CA VAL A 627 -24.75 -6.52 -15.27
C VAL A 627 -24.33 -5.95 -16.63
N ARG A 628 -23.26 -5.15 -16.66
CA ARG A 628 -22.73 -4.55 -17.90
C ARG A 628 -22.28 -5.60 -18.92
N ASP A 629 -21.67 -6.68 -18.44
CA ASP A 629 -21.18 -7.80 -19.25
C ASP A 629 -22.30 -8.77 -19.66
N GLY A 630 -23.56 -8.52 -19.27
CA GLY A 630 -24.71 -9.37 -19.57
C GLY A 630 -24.73 -10.72 -18.85
N ARG A 631 -23.90 -10.92 -17.81
CA ARG A 631 -23.92 -12.14 -16.97
C ARG A 631 -25.10 -12.15 -16.00
N LEU A 632 -25.63 -10.97 -15.69
CA LEU A 632 -26.82 -10.72 -14.90
C LEU A 632 -27.67 -9.69 -15.62
N ASP A 633 -28.99 -9.77 -15.46
CA ASP A 633 -29.91 -8.74 -15.93
C ASP A 633 -30.01 -7.58 -14.94
N ALA A 634 -29.78 -7.85 -13.65
CA ALA A 634 -29.64 -6.82 -12.63
C ALA A 634 -28.83 -7.30 -11.42
N VAL A 635 -28.41 -6.38 -10.55
CA VAL A 635 -27.79 -6.69 -9.26
C VAL A 635 -28.34 -5.81 -8.15
N VAL A 636 -28.55 -6.38 -6.96
CA VAL A 636 -29.03 -5.64 -5.78
C VAL A 636 -27.91 -5.40 -4.77
N LEU A 637 -27.66 -4.13 -4.46
CA LEU A 637 -26.59 -3.65 -3.60
C LEU A 637 -27.13 -2.72 -2.52
N ALA A 638 -26.33 -2.46 -1.47
CA ALA A 638 -26.72 -1.48 -0.47
C ALA A 638 -26.52 -0.07 -1.04
N ALA A 639 -27.54 0.79 -0.97
CA ALA A 639 -27.46 2.18 -1.43
C ALA A 639 -26.26 2.88 -0.81
N ALA A 640 -26.10 2.75 0.51
CA ALA A 640 -24.96 3.25 1.27
C ALA A 640 -23.59 2.87 0.65
N GLY A 641 -23.42 1.61 0.24
CA GLY A 641 -22.15 1.14 -0.33
C GLY A 641 -21.85 1.74 -1.70
N VAL A 642 -22.86 1.81 -2.57
CA VAL A 642 -22.76 2.38 -3.92
C VAL A 642 -22.57 3.90 -3.85
N ARG A 643 -23.28 4.56 -2.94
CA ARG A 643 -23.18 5.99 -2.62
C ARG A 643 -21.77 6.38 -2.17
N ARG A 644 -21.19 5.63 -1.23
CA ARG A 644 -19.84 5.90 -0.67
C ARG A 644 -18.70 5.83 -1.67
N ILE A 645 -18.86 5.08 -2.77
CA ILE A 645 -17.87 5.00 -3.85
C ILE A 645 -18.22 5.92 -5.03
N GLY A 646 -19.23 6.79 -4.90
CA GLY A 646 -19.60 7.77 -5.92
C GLY A 646 -20.34 7.20 -7.13
N ARG A 647 -21.03 6.05 -6.99
CA ARG A 647 -21.68 5.34 -8.11
C ARG A 647 -23.20 5.29 -8.00
N LEU A 648 -23.81 6.07 -7.12
CA LEU A 648 -25.27 6.01 -6.88
C LEU A 648 -26.09 6.32 -8.13
N ALA A 649 -25.56 7.15 -9.04
CA ALA A 649 -26.18 7.49 -10.32
C ALA A 649 -26.38 6.27 -11.25
N GLU A 650 -25.75 5.13 -10.97
CA GLU A 650 -25.97 3.88 -11.72
C GLU A 650 -27.15 3.07 -11.22
N ALA A 651 -27.72 3.41 -10.06
CA ALA A 651 -28.95 2.79 -9.58
C ALA A 651 -30.09 3.10 -10.54
N THR A 652 -30.72 2.05 -11.05
CA THR A 652 -31.91 2.16 -11.90
C THR A 652 -33.18 2.15 -11.07
N ASP A 653 -33.12 1.62 -9.84
CA ASP A 653 -34.23 1.58 -8.91
C ASP A 653 -33.75 1.74 -7.46
N LEU A 654 -34.52 2.46 -6.65
CA LEU A 654 -34.35 2.53 -5.20
C LEU A 654 -35.48 1.72 -4.57
N LEU A 655 -35.13 0.57 -3.98
CA LEU A 655 -36.13 -0.36 -3.49
C LEU A 655 -36.73 0.16 -2.18
N ASP A 656 -38.06 0.30 -2.14
CA ASP A 656 -38.79 0.66 -0.93
C ASP A 656 -38.68 -0.42 0.16
N PHE A 657 -38.97 -0.04 1.40
CA PHE A 657 -38.86 -0.94 2.55
C PHE A 657 -39.97 -2.00 2.61
N ASP A 658 -41.06 -1.84 1.85
CA ASP A 658 -42.06 -2.89 1.69
C ASP A 658 -41.50 -4.04 0.84
N THR A 659 -40.77 -3.70 -0.22
CA THR A 659 -40.08 -4.63 -1.12
C THR A 659 -38.82 -5.20 -0.48
N MET A 660 -38.01 -4.36 0.17
CA MET A 660 -36.67 -4.73 0.62
C MET A 660 -36.30 -4.06 1.96
N LEU A 661 -36.61 -4.73 3.07
CA LEU A 661 -36.11 -4.33 4.39
C LEU A 661 -34.59 -4.53 4.46
N PRO A 662 -33.83 -3.53 4.93
CA PRO A 662 -32.37 -3.56 4.93
C PRO A 662 -31.80 -4.50 5.99
N ALA A 663 -30.50 -4.78 5.89
CA ALA A 663 -29.83 -5.54 6.96
C ALA A 663 -29.70 -4.66 8.23
N PRO A 664 -29.80 -5.24 9.43
CA PRO A 664 -29.55 -4.52 10.69
C PRO A 664 -28.22 -3.77 10.66
N GLY A 665 -28.23 -2.48 10.97
CA GLY A 665 -27.06 -1.60 10.92
C GLY A 665 -26.62 -1.16 9.53
N GLN A 666 -27.36 -1.49 8.45
CA GLN A 666 -27.02 -1.07 7.09
C GLN A 666 -27.06 0.46 6.99
N GLY A 667 -26.02 1.07 6.43
CA GLY A 667 -25.91 2.53 6.33
C GLY A 667 -25.18 3.17 7.52
N ALA A 668 -25.11 2.51 8.68
CA ALA A 668 -24.30 2.99 9.80
C ALA A 668 -22.83 2.57 9.66
N LEU A 669 -21.92 3.40 10.19
CA LEU A 669 -20.51 3.08 10.38
C LEU A 669 -20.24 2.90 11.88
N ALA A 670 -19.25 2.07 12.19
CA ALA A 670 -18.77 1.84 13.54
C ALA A 670 -17.31 2.28 13.63
N ILE A 671 -16.99 3.12 14.62
CA ILE A 671 -15.62 3.55 14.90
C ILE A 671 -15.16 2.87 16.19
N GLU A 672 -14.19 1.97 16.09
CA GLU A 672 -13.66 1.20 17.22
C GLU A 672 -12.30 1.75 17.70
N THR A 673 -12.07 1.68 19.01
CA THR A 673 -10.78 2.01 19.66
C THR A 673 -10.47 0.94 20.71
N ARG A 674 -9.26 0.95 21.26
CA ARG A 674 -8.94 0.07 22.41
C ARG A 674 -9.78 0.41 23.64
N GLY A 675 -10.20 -0.63 24.33
CA GLY A 675 -10.99 -0.65 25.56
C GLY A 675 -10.18 -0.33 26.83
N ALA A 676 -10.87 -0.07 27.94
CA ALA A 676 -10.25 0.06 29.27
C ALA A 676 -9.75 -1.27 29.84
N ASP A 677 -10.07 -2.37 29.17
CA ASP A 677 -9.67 -3.76 29.42
C ASP A 677 -8.69 -4.27 28.34
N SER A 678 -8.13 -3.36 27.53
CA SER A 678 -7.13 -3.66 26.50
C SER A 678 -5.89 -4.36 27.08
N PRO A 679 -5.21 -5.22 26.30
CA PRO A 679 -3.90 -5.77 26.71
C PRO A 679 -2.84 -4.68 26.97
N PHE A 680 -3.05 -3.46 26.50
CA PHE A 680 -2.18 -2.30 26.75
C PHE A 680 -2.60 -1.45 27.96
N THR A 681 -3.45 -1.96 28.84
CA THR A 681 -3.88 -1.21 30.05
C THR A 681 -2.74 -0.79 30.97
N GLN A 682 -1.58 -1.43 30.87
CA GLN A 682 -0.36 -1.08 31.61
C GLN A 682 0.47 0.03 30.94
N ASP A 683 0.15 0.40 29.70
CA ASP A 683 0.76 1.52 28.97
C ASP A 683 -0.06 2.79 29.20
N GLU A 684 0.30 3.55 30.24
CA GLU A 684 -0.45 4.72 30.68
C GLU A 684 -0.53 5.82 29.59
N GLU A 685 0.53 5.99 28.80
CA GLU A 685 0.58 7.00 27.73
C GLU A 685 -0.35 6.61 26.58
N LEU A 686 -0.32 5.35 26.14
CA LEU A 686 -1.18 4.85 25.08
C LEU A 686 -2.66 4.86 25.50
N MET A 687 -2.97 4.46 26.74
CA MET A 687 -4.33 4.52 27.30
C MET A 687 -4.85 5.95 27.47
N ALA A 688 -4.01 6.89 27.93
CA ALA A 688 -4.36 8.31 27.96
C ALA A 688 -4.62 8.84 26.54
N GLY A 689 -3.81 8.41 25.57
CA GLY A 689 -3.99 8.68 24.15
C GLY A 689 -5.37 8.23 23.65
N ASP A 690 -5.78 7.00 23.95
CA ASP A 690 -7.07 6.44 23.54
C ASP A 690 -8.26 7.13 24.24
N VAL A 691 -8.12 7.50 25.52
CA VAL A 691 -9.14 8.30 26.23
C VAL A 691 -9.36 9.64 25.51
N ALA A 692 -8.29 10.30 25.10
CA ALA A 692 -8.39 11.56 24.35
C ALA A 692 -9.03 11.35 22.97
N ILE A 693 -8.69 10.26 22.26
CA ILE A 693 -9.32 9.90 20.98
C ILE A 693 -10.82 9.70 21.16
N ARG A 694 -11.25 8.87 22.12
CA ARG A 694 -12.67 8.64 22.40
C ARG A 694 -13.43 9.91 22.76
N THR A 695 -12.80 10.77 23.55
CA THR A 695 -13.40 12.06 23.93
C THR A 695 -13.64 12.93 22.69
N ALA A 696 -12.69 12.96 21.74
CA ALA A 696 -12.87 13.67 20.48
C ALA A 696 -13.95 13.04 19.59
N LEU A 697 -13.97 11.71 19.51
CA LEU A 697 -14.93 10.95 18.70
C LEU A 697 -16.38 11.09 19.16
N ARG A 698 -16.65 11.50 20.42
CA ARG A 698 -18.02 11.80 20.89
C ARG A 698 -18.74 12.82 20.01
N ARG A 699 -18.01 13.76 19.40
CA ARG A 699 -18.59 14.76 18.49
C ARG A 699 -19.06 14.18 17.16
N LEU A 700 -18.60 12.96 16.83
CA LEU A 700 -19.05 12.20 15.67
C LEU A 700 -20.17 11.22 16.02
N HIS A 701 -20.48 11.01 17.30
CA HIS A 701 -21.48 10.04 17.70
C HIS A 701 -22.90 10.63 17.53
N ASP A 702 -23.78 9.87 16.86
CA ASP A 702 -25.18 10.21 16.64
C ASP A 702 -26.07 9.26 17.44
N GLU A 703 -26.67 9.80 18.51
CA GLU A 703 -27.51 9.04 19.45
C GLU A 703 -28.73 8.41 18.75
N ALA A 704 -29.33 9.12 17.79
CA ALA A 704 -30.48 8.60 17.05
C ALA A 704 -30.13 7.35 16.24
N THR A 705 -28.98 7.39 15.57
CA THR A 705 -28.43 6.23 14.85
C THR A 705 -28.07 5.11 15.83
N ASP A 706 -27.41 5.41 16.95
CA ASP A 706 -27.03 4.39 17.94
C ASP A 706 -28.25 3.63 18.48
N LEU A 707 -29.29 4.35 18.89
CA LEU A 707 -30.53 3.75 19.37
C LEU A 707 -31.21 2.88 18.30
N ALA A 708 -31.29 3.39 17.06
CA ALA A 708 -31.86 2.63 15.96
C ALA A 708 -31.08 1.33 15.71
N VAL A 709 -29.74 1.40 15.61
CA VAL A 709 -28.95 0.19 15.33
C VAL A 709 -28.85 -0.74 16.53
N THR A 710 -28.98 -0.24 17.76
CA THR A 710 -29.11 -1.06 18.97
C THR A 710 -30.37 -1.91 18.89
N CYS A 711 -31.51 -1.29 18.58
CA CYS A 711 -32.78 -2.02 18.37
C CYS A 711 -32.67 -3.06 17.24
N GLU A 712 -32.12 -2.65 16.09
CA GLU A 712 -31.94 -3.55 14.93
C GLU A 712 -31.01 -4.74 15.24
N ARG A 713 -29.92 -4.51 15.99
CA ARG A 713 -28.92 -5.54 16.30
C ARG A 713 -29.36 -6.46 17.44
N ALA A 714 -30.21 -6.00 18.35
CA ALA A 714 -30.86 -6.86 19.33
C ALA A 714 -31.66 -7.97 18.64
N ILE A 715 -32.28 -7.68 17.49
CA ILE A 715 -32.96 -8.72 16.68
C ILE A 715 -31.98 -9.80 16.22
N LEU A 716 -30.82 -9.41 15.67
CA LEU A 716 -29.79 -10.37 15.24
C LEU A 716 -29.24 -11.18 16.42
N SER A 717 -28.95 -10.50 17.53
CA SER A 717 -28.40 -11.12 18.74
C SER A 717 -29.36 -12.15 19.30
N ARG A 718 -30.64 -11.80 19.43
CA ARG A 718 -31.68 -12.66 20.00
C ARG A 718 -32.01 -13.88 19.13
N ALA A 719 -31.92 -13.73 17.81
CA ALA A 719 -32.11 -14.81 16.85
C ALA A 719 -30.89 -15.74 16.75
N GLU A 720 -29.83 -15.52 17.56
CA GLU A 720 -28.53 -16.21 17.50
C GLU A 720 -27.98 -16.31 16.07
N ALA A 721 -28.31 -15.30 15.28
CA ALA A 721 -28.20 -15.32 13.85
C ALA A 721 -26.93 -14.60 13.42
N GLY A 722 -25.98 -15.33 12.83
CA GLY A 722 -24.80 -14.72 12.19
C GLY A 722 -25.19 -13.86 10.97
N CYS A 723 -24.22 -13.14 10.39
CA CYS A 723 -24.43 -12.26 9.21
C CYS A 723 -25.02 -12.96 7.97
N SER A 724 -25.13 -14.30 7.97
CA SER A 724 -25.71 -15.12 6.90
C SER A 724 -27.21 -15.40 7.05
N ALA A 725 -27.86 -15.01 8.15
CA ALA A 725 -29.29 -15.22 8.32
C ALA A 725 -30.13 -14.28 7.43
N PRO A 726 -31.28 -14.72 6.92
CA PRO A 726 -32.18 -13.89 6.10
C PRO A 726 -33.04 -12.97 7.00
N ILE A 727 -32.38 -12.08 7.74
CA ILE A 727 -33.04 -11.12 8.65
C ILE A 727 -32.88 -9.71 8.10
N GLY A 728 -33.98 -8.97 8.03
CA GLY A 728 -34.00 -7.53 7.74
C GLY A 728 -34.64 -6.75 8.87
N ALA A 729 -34.08 -5.60 9.23
CA ALA A 729 -34.65 -4.71 10.23
C ALA A 729 -34.31 -3.25 9.93
N LEU A 730 -35.28 -2.38 10.21
CA LEU A 730 -35.12 -0.95 10.18
C LEU A 730 -35.82 -0.36 11.40
N ALA A 731 -35.05 0.30 12.26
CA ALA A 731 -35.57 1.09 13.36
C ALA A 731 -35.43 2.59 13.07
N THR A 732 -36.45 3.35 13.45
CA THR A 732 -36.51 4.80 13.30
C THR A 732 -37.08 5.42 14.56
N ILE A 733 -36.65 6.63 14.88
CA ILE A 733 -37.24 7.43 15.95
C ILE A 733 -38.35 8.28 15.32
N GLU A 734 -39.60 8.02 15.73
CA GLU A 734 -40.79 8.74 15.27
C GLU A 734 -41.38 9.49 16.47
N GLY A 735 -41.08 10.79 16.59
CA GLY A 735 -41.52 11.60 17.73
C GLY A 735 -40.84 11.16 19.02
N ASP A 736 -41.64 10.70 19.99
CA ASP A 736 -41.22 10.16 21.28
C ASP A 736 -41.22 8.62 21.32
N GLU A 737 -41.31 7.95 20.17
CA GLU A 737 -41.25 6.48 20.09
C GLU A 737 -40.07 6.00 19.22
N VAL A 738 -39.54 4.84 19.57
CA VAL A 738 -38.73 4.03 18.65
C VAL A 738 -39.64 3.03 17.96
N VAL A 739 -39.60 3.00 16.64
CA VAL A 739 -40.41 2.12 15.80
C VAL A 739 -39.48 1.20 15.03
N VAL A 740 -39.70 -0.11 15.12
CA VAL A 740 -38.93 -1.11 14.38
C VAL A 740 -39.85 -1.88 13.43
N THR A 741 -39.43 -1.98 12.17
CA THR A 741 -40.01 -2.89 11.19
C THR A 741 -38.98 -3.96 10.88
N ALA A 742 -39.36 -5.22 11.01
CA ALA A 742 -38.44 -6.35 10.87
C ALA A 742 -39.07 -7.52 10.11
N MET A 743 -38.20 -8.30 9.48
CA MET A 743 -38.54 -9.54 8.81
C MET A 743 -37.52 -10.63 9.13
N MET A 744 -38.00 -11.87 9.18
CA MET A 744 -37.18 -13.07 9.25
C MET A 744 -37.72 -14.08 8.23
N ALA A 745 -36.86 -14.91 7.66
CA ALA A 745 -37.29 -16.03 6.85
C ALA A 745 -36.70 -17.34 7.36
N ASP A 746 -37.47 -18.40 7.26
CA ASP A 746 -37.01 -19.77 7.52
C ASP A 746 -36.21 -20.33 6.32
N ASP A 747 -35.80 -21.58 6.45
CA ASP A 747 -35.09 -22.34 5.43
C ASP A 747 -35.92 -22.62 4.17
N ASP A 748 -37.24 -22.71 4.30
CA ASP A 748 -38.18 -22.88 3.20
C ASP A 748 -38.45 -21.57 2.43
N GLY A 749 -38.00 -20.44 2.97
CA GLY A 749 -38.17 -19.11 2.38
C GLY A 749 -39.51 -18.44 2.76
N THR A 750 -40.23 -18.96 3.75
CA THR A 750 -41.40 -18.33 4.35
C THR A 750 -40.98 -17.07 5.09
N ILE A 751 -41.57 -15.92 4.74
CA ILE A 751 -41.24 -14.65 5.36
C ILE A 751 -42.26 -14.31 6.45
N ALA A 752 -41.79 -14.09 7.68
CA ALA A 752 -42.55 -13.41 8.72
C ALA A 752 -42.14 -11.93 8.76
N ARG A 753 -43.12 -11.04 9.01
CA ARG A 753 -42.91 -9.61 9.20
C ARG A 753 -43.57 -9.14 10.49
N THR A 754 -42.96 -8.17 11.14
CA THR A 754 -43.52 -7.48 12.31
C THR A 754 -43.19 -5.99 12.26
N ARG A 755 -44.07 -5.18 12.84
CA ARG A 755 -43.84 -3.76 13.10
C ARG A 755 -44.26 -3.50 14.55
N MET A 756 -43.34 -2.97 15.34
CA MET A 756 -43.55 -2.69 16.76
C MET A 756 -43.04 -1.30 17.09
N SER A 757 -43.63 -0.66 18.09
CA SER A 757 -43.11 0.58 18.66
C SER A 757 -43.04 0.51 20.18
N ALA A 758 -42.15 1.30 20.75
CA ALA A 758 -42.06 1.51 22.18
C ALA A 758 -41.83 3.00 22.49
N PRO A 759 -42.49 3.55 23.51
CA PRO A 759 -42.26 4.93 23.94
C PRO A 759 -40.86 5.08 24.52
N LEU A 760 -40.15 6.11 24.08
CA LEU A 760 -38.89 6.54 24.68
C LEU A 760 -39.20 7.29 25.99
N PRO A 761 -38.42 7.07 27.06
CA PRO A 761 -38.56 7.82 28.30
C PRO A 761 -38.46 9.34 28.03
N VAL A 762 -39.47 10.11 28.44
CA VAL A 762 -39.43 11.58 28.35
C VAL A 762 -38.35 12.11 29.28
N VAL A 763 -37.35 12.77 28.71
CA VAL A 763 -36.35 13.53 29.48
C VAL A 763 -36.90 14.94 29.71
N ASP A 764 -37.47 15.19 30.89
CA ASP A 764 -37.92 16.55 31.27
C ASP A 764 -36.72 17.50 31.47
N GLY A 765 -36.47 18.38 30.48
CA GLY A 765 -35.60 19.55 30.61
C GLY A 765 -34.69 19.83 29.40
N ASP A 766 -34.33 21.11 29.23
CA ASP A 766 -33.36 21.61 28.23
C ASP A 766 -32.00 20.90 28.38
N LEU A 767 -31.55 20.26 27.29
CA LEU A 767 -30.34 19.44 27.15
C LEU A 767 -29.01 20.20 27.42
N SER A 768 -29.09 21.50 27.70
CA SER A 768 -27.94 22.39 27.86
C SER A 768 -27.42 22.54 29.31
N SER A 769 -28.12 22.02 30.35
CA SER A 769 -27.87 22.48 31.73
C SER A 769 -27.86 21.45 32.88
N ARG A 770 -27.59 20.15 32.66
CA ARG A 770 -27.52 19.16 33.77
C ARG A 770 -26.30 18.24 33.76
N ASP A 771 -25.97 17.76 34.95
CA ASP A 771 -24.86 16.86 35.33
C ASP A 771 -24.72 15.63 34.41
N ASP A 772 -23.48 15.34 34.01
CA ASP A 772 -23.06 14.19 33.18
C ASP A 772 -23.60 12.83 33.63
N GLU A 773 -23.94 12.68 34.92
CA GLU A 773 -24.43 11.43 35.49
C GLU A 773 -25.91 11.18 35.18
N ALA A 774 -26.73 12.23 35.13
CA ALA A 774 -28.15 12.12 34.78
C ALA A 774 -28.35 11.82 33.28
N LEU A 775 -27.52 12.41 32.41
CA LEU A 775 -27.49 12.10 30.96
C LEU A 775 -27.07 10.65 30.71
N LYS A 776 -26.09 10.12 31.45
CA LYS A 776 -25.66 8.71 31.34
C LYS A 776 -26.74 7.72 31.78
N VAL A 777 -27.50 8.04 32.82
CA VAL A 777 -28.59 7.17 33.31
C VAL A 777 -29.76 7.18 32.32
N ALA A 778 -30.14 8.35 31.79
CA ALA A 778 -31.16 8.45 30.76
C ALA A 778 -30.75 7.70 29.47
N GLY A 779 -29.52 7.88 29.00
CA GLY A 779 -29.02 7.17 27.81
C GLY A 779 -29.03 5.65 27.95
N LYS A 780 -28.66 5.11 29.13
CA LYS A 780 -28.74 3.67 29.41
C LYS A 780 -30.17 3.13 29.39
N GLU A 781 -31.11 3.90 29.92
CA GLU A 781 -32.51 3.49 29.93
C GLU A 781 -33.14 3.52 28.53
N ILE A 782 -32.82 4.54 27.73
CA ILE A 782 -33.27 4.65 26.34
C ILE A 782 -32.66 3.50 25.50
N ALA A 783 -31.38 3.18 25.68
CA ALA A 783 -30.73 2.04 25.02
C ALA A 783 -31.35 0.70 25.45
N ARG A 784 -31.72 0.55 26.73
CA ARG A 784 -32.44 -0.64 27.24
C ARG A 784 -33.79 -0.81 26.54
N VAL A 785 -34.56 0.27 26.38
CA VAL A 785 -35.85 0.23 25.67
C VAL A 785 -35.66 -0.20 24.21
N ALA A 786 -34.64 0.32 23.53
CA ALA A 786 -34.32 -0.07 22.15
C ALA A 786 -33.95 -1.56 22.05
N ASP A 787 -33.09 -2.06 22.93
CA ASP A 787 -32.68 -3.47 23.00
C ASP A 787 -33.86 -4.41 23.31
N GLU A 788 -34.71 -4.04 24.27
CA GLU A 788 -35.91 -4.80 24.64
C GLU A 788 -36.93 -4.86 23.50
N LEU A 789 -37.14 -3.74 22.79
CA LEU A 789 -38.02 -3.71 21.63
C LEU A 789 -37.50 -4.62 20.51
N GLY A 790 -36.20 -4.58 20.22
CA GLY A 790 -35.59 -5.44 19.22
C GLY A 790 -35.68 -6.92 19.59
N THR A 791 -35.42 -7.24 20.86
CA THR A 791 -35.59 -8.60 21.41
C THR A 791 -37.03 -9.09 21.26
N ALA A 792 -38.01 -8.27 21.62
CA ALA A 792 -39.43 -8.61 21.48
C ALA A 792 -39.85 -8.81 20.02
N ALA A 793 -39.32 -8.00 19.10
CA ALA A 793 -39.56 -8.16 17.67
C ALA A 793 -38.99 -9.49 17.14
N ALA A 794 -37.78 -9.89 17.56
CA ALA A 794 -37.22 -11.19 17.21
C ALA A 794 -38.08 -12.35 17.73
N GLU A 795 -38.55 -12.28 18.98
CA GLU A 795 -39.42 -13.31 19.57
C GLU A 795 -40.77 -13.41 18.86
N ASP A 796 -41.33 -12.28 18.40
CA ASP A 796 -42.53 -12.27 17.57
C ASP A 796 -42.32 -12.96 16.23
N LEU A 797 -41.19 -12.68 15.56
CA LEU A 797 -40.84 -13.31 14.27
C LEU A 797 -40.61 -14.81 14.41
N LEU A 798 -39.83 -15.25 15.41
CA LEU A 798 -39.57 -16.67 15.67
C LEU A 798 -40.86 -17.43 15.94
N ARG A 799 -41.77 -16.86 16.75
CA ARG A 799 -43.08 -17.47 17.03
C ARG A 799 -43.96 -17.58 15.78
N ARG A 800 -43.91 -16.59 14.88
CA ARG A 800 -44.66 -16.61 13.61
C ARG A 800 -44.13 -17.65 12.63
N LEU A 801 -42.83 -17.96 12.71
CA LEU A 801 -42.18 -19.00 11.90
C LEU A 801 -42.21 -20.37 12.59
N ASP A 802 -42.81 -20.50 13.78
CA ASP A 802 -42.80 -21.72 14.60
C ASP A 802 -41.38 -22.25 14.89
N ILE A 803 -40.41 -21.34 15.03
CA ILE A 803 -39.02 -21.66 15.33
C ILE A 803 -38.78 -21.54 16.83
N ASP A 804 -38.31 -22.61 17.47
CA ASP A 804 -37.83 -22.56 18.85
C ASP A 804 -36.61 -21.63 18.91
N PRO A 805 -36.62 -20.56 19.74
CA PRO A 805 -35.47 -19.67 19.85
C PRO A 805 -34.16 -20.40 20.20
N ALA A 806 -34.20 -21.51 20.94
CA ALA A 806 -33.03 -22.32 21.28
C ALA A 806 -32.47 -23.14 20.10
N GLN A 807 -33.23 -23.26 19.01
CA GLN A 807 -32.84 -23.94 17.76
C GLN A 807 -32.80 -22.97 16.58
N SER A 808 -32.91 -21.66 16.82
CA SER A 808 -33.01 -20.63 15.79
C SER A 808 -31.83 -20.66 14.80
N SER A 809 -30.62 -20.95 15.27
CA SER A 809 -29.43 -21.07 14.41
C SER A 809 -29.49 -22.23 13.41
N ASP A 810 -30.22 -23.31 13.70
CA ASP A 810 -30.40 -24.46 12.79
C ASP A 810 -31.41 -24.14 11.67
N HIS A 811 -32.43 -23.34 11.96
CA HIS A 811 -33.53 -23.01 11.05
C HIS A 811 -33.32 -21.71 10.25
N LEU A 812 -32.36 -20.87 10.65
CA LEU A 812 -32.03 -19.60 9.97
C LEU A 812 -30.80 -19.72 9.07
N THR A 813 -30.42 -20.94 8.69
CA THR A 813 -29.37 -21.18 7.70
C THR A 813 -29.89 -21.01 6.27
N PRO A 814 -29.07 -20.47 5.34
CA PRO A 814 -29.50 -20.31 3.96
C PRO A 814 -29.70 -21.69 3.29
N VAL A 815 -30.95 -22.12 3.13
CA VAL A 815 -31.27 -23.42 2.52
C VAL A 815 -31.40 -23.38 1.01
N LYS A 816 -31.10 -24.57 0.48
CA LYS A 816 -31.11 -25.10 -0.89
C LYS A 816 -32.42 -24.84 -1.66
N ALA A 817 -32.74 -23.60 -2.02
CA ALA A 817 -33.79 -23.32 -3.01
C ALA A 817 -33.32 -23.59 -4.46
N ALA A 818 -32.76 -24.77 -4.75
CA ALA A 818 -32.28 -25.15 -6.08
C ALA A 818 -32.67 -26.57 -6.53
N ALA A 819 -33.52 -27.30 -5.81
CA ALA A 819 -33.76 -28.73 -6.12
C ALA A 819 -35.21 -29.15 -6.44
N GLN A 820 -36.19 -28.24 -6.50
CA GLN A 820 -37.61 -28.65 -6.64
C GLN A 820 -38.45 -27.98 -7.75
N SER A 821 -37.96 -27.06 -8.59
CA SER A 821 -38.82 -26.45 -9.63
C SER A 821 -38.68 -26.98 -11.07
N SER A 822 -37.91 -28.04 -11.34
CA SER A 822 -37.73 -28.53 -12.72
C SER A 822 -38.44 -29.84 -13.10
N SER A 823 -39.40 -30.35 -12.29
CA SER A 823 -40.04 -31.65 -12.61
C SER A 823 -41.54 -31.66 -12.92
N GLN A 824 -42.24 -30.52 -12.97
CA GLN A 824 -43.65 -30.51 -13.39
C GLN A 824 -44.00 -29.26 -14.19
N GLY A 825 -44.15 -29.40 -15.52
CA GLY A 825 -44.78 -28.38 -16.35
C GLY A 825 -44.24 -28.20 -17.75
N ARG A 826 -44.13 -29.26 -18.55
CA ARG A 826 -44.28 -29.23 -20.03
C ARG A 826 -44.54 -30.66 -20.54
N ALA A 827 -45.82 -31.00 -20.57
CA ALA A 827 -46.41 -31.87 -21.58
C ALA A 827 -47.08 -30.97 -22.62
#